data_AF-A0A1H5ZNN5-F1
#
_entry.id   AF-A0A1H5ZNN5-F1
#
_cell.length_a   1.000
_cell.length_b   1.000
_cell.length_c   1.000
_cell.angle_alpha   90.00
_cell.angle_beta   90.00
_cell.angle_gamma   90.00
#
_symmetry.space_group_name_H-M   'P 1'
#
loop_
_entity.id
_entity.type
_entity.pdbx_description
1 polymer ?
#
loop_
_entity_poly.entity_id
_entity_poly.type
_entity_poly.pdbx_seq_one_letter_code
_entity_poly.pdbx_strand_id
1 'polypeptide(L)'
;MPIRIIGSFWYDAGCFMSSFEQGKLDEYGHMDNLTGLHNLTGVLDHLQGNGEYSASDITVVIYLNIMNFKAFNQRYGFIGGNDLLKGLALEIQSIFNESLIARTGDQFIILSKKIQEDEIIEKLDLLRNEMRRYEKSLNMRLKAGIYKVEGNEEYPVLLIDRAKIACDDIIRVYDKDNNFYSDELNKRNELRQYVIDNFESAFKKRYFTVYYQKEVRALTGKVCGYEALARWMDPIHGMISPAIFVEVLESVHLINKLDIYIIDMVCADLRDDINSGYCVEPVSVNLSRLDFELCDIMAEIDKCREKYGIPKKLLNIEVTESAIASGSTFLGGEIKKFRDAGYQVWMDDFGAGYSSFGNLKSYDFDMLKIDMSFIREFETNKKSRVILATIVNMAKELGIHTLAEGVETQEQYEFLRRIGCEKIQGYFFGKPKPATDIDRPKENTLEICEDVDYHEYYDDIGGINFLGSTPLRPKTMQVFNNLPIGLYEIIDEKPIIIYANDAYRNFLSSLGISSVNEANKRNQSVDLTETKRLLEISKKAEISSDKRAEMDIVVNGSVINTKIRFISRHGCKAAFAIVSRNITMHGEAKKSDNIQVAMAHVFSQYFRVDLYDEDGTVENIFLNSDQLAVADIESDAVKAVQMYSNMYLYEQDRERFRKFYDITTVLERVKKVARDYLVDYYHSAIPGDNGRMQMYMILPFYYNDRWKYISCCRYADDVSDDRIYN
;
A
#
# COMPACT_ATOMS: atom_id res chain seq x y z
N MET A 1 13.06 -33.60 42.33
CA MET A 1 12.21 -34.75 42.74
C MET A 1 11.24 -35.03 41.59
N PRO A 2 11.33 -36.20 40.95
CA PRO A 2 10.66 -36.48 39.68
C PRO A 2 9.27 -37.07 39.88
N ILE A 3 8.28 -36.61 39.12
CA ILE A 3 6.98 -37.26 39.00
C ILE A 3 7.07 -38.22 37.81
N ARG A 4 7.09 -39.51 38.14
CA ARG A 4 6.99 -40.64 37.21
C ARG A 4 5.55 -40.74 36.71
N ILE A 5 5.44 -40.79 35.39
CA ILE A 5 4.29 -41.23 34.62
C ILE A 5 4.04 -42.72 34.93
N ILE A 6 2.82 -43.08 35.30
CA ILE A 6 2.35 -44.46 35.36
C ILE A 6 1.15 -44.58 34.42
N GLY A 7 1.38 -45.28 33.31
CA GLY A 7 0.34 -45.95 32.55
C GLY A 7 0.06 -47.34 33.13
N SER A 8 -1.00 -47.94 32.59
CA SER A 8 -1.55 -49.28 32.83
C SER A 8 -2.41 -49.47 34.09
N PHE A 9 -3.72 -49.66 33.88
CA PHE A 9 -4.55 -50.58 34.66
C PHE A 9 -5.74 -51.02 33.78
N TRP A 10 -5.54 -52.10 33.05
CA TRP A 10 -6.58 -53.06 32.68
C TRP A 10 -6.05 -54.40 33.16
N TYR A 11 -6.68 -54.97 34.18
CA TYR A 11 -6.81 -56.39 34.55
C TYR A 11 -7.15 -56.47 36.04
N ASP A 12 -8.42 -56.75 36.34
CA ASP A 12 -8.84 -57.76 37.32
C ASP A 12 -10.31 -57.58 37.68
N ALA A 13 -11.13 -58.56 37.30
CA ALA A 13 -12.18 -59.13 38.15
C ALA A 13 -12.80 -60.36 37.45
N GLY A 14 -12.07 -61.48 37.51
CA GLY A 14 -12.67 -62.80 37.37
C GLY A 14 -13.13 -63.31 38.73
N CYS A 15 -14.34 -63.90 38.75
CA CYS A 15 -14.97 -64.70 39.81
C CYS A 15 -15.50 -63.96 41.06
N PHE A 16 -16.83 -63.89 41.18
CA PHE A 16 -17.57 -64.73 42.13
C PHE A 16 -19.08 -64.75 41.83
N MET A 17 -19.66 -65.94 42.05
CA MET A 17 -21.08 -66.29 42.18
C MET A 17 -21.87 -66.66 40.91
N SER A 18 -22.02 -67.98 40.83
CA SER A 18 -22.89 -68.80 40.01
C SER A 18 -24.39 -68.58 40.25
N SER A 19 -25.15 -69.06 39.26
CA SER A 19 -26.54 -69.52 39.30
C SER A 19 -27.63 -68.46 39.46
N PHE A 20 -27.99 -67.78 38.36
CA PHE A 20 -29.37 -67.41 38.01
C PHE A 20 -29.53 -67.28 36.48
N GLU A 21 -30.45 -68.07 35.93
CA GLU A 21 -31.14 -67.98 34.62
C GLU A 21 -30.37 -67.55 33.36
N GLN A 22 -30.08 -68.56 32.54
CA GLN A 22 -29.36 -68.54 31.26
C GLN A 22 -30.19 -67.99 30.06
N GLY A 23 -31.01 -66.95 30.26
CA GLY A 23 -31.99 -66.50 29.25
C GLY A 23 -32.07 -65.00 28.93
N LYS A 24 -31.31 -64.12 29.59
CA LYS A 24 -31.42 -62.64 29.42
C LYS A 24 -30.12 -61.87 29.71
N LEU A 25 -28.96 -62.33 29.25
CA LEU A 25 -27.66 -61.67 29.51
C LEU A 25 -26.97 -61.05 28.29
N ASP A 26 -27.48 -61.25 27.06
CA ASP A 26 -26.82 -60.73 25.85
C ASP A 26 -27.23 -59.28 25.48
N GLU A 27 -28.31 -58.71 26.06
CA GLU A 27 -28.79 -57.36 25.70
C GLU A 27 -28.03 -56.19 26.37
N TYR A 28 -27.27 -56.42 27.45
CA TYR A 28 -26.66 -55.34 28.25
C TYR A 28 -25.28 -54.87 27.77
N GLY A 29 -24.64 -55.58 26.84
CA GLY A 29 -23.28 -55.26 26.36
C GLY A 29 -23.23 -54.34 25.13
N HIS A 30 -24.29 -54.28 24.33
CA HIS A 30 -24.26 -53.70 22.97
C HIS A 30 -25.12 -52.45 22.79
N MET A 31 -25.89 -52.05 23.81
CA MET A 31 -26.77 -50.88 23.79
C MET A 31 -26.29 -49.78 24.73
N ASP A 32 -26.61 -48.55 24.39
CA ASP A 32 -26.40 -47.39 25.22
C ASP A 32 -27.59 -47.15 26.16
N ASN A 33 -27.34 -47.18 27.46
CA ASN A 33 -28.38 -47.09 28.49
C ASN A 33 -29.11 -45.73 28.54
N LEU A 34 -28.55 -44.68 27.92
CA LEU A 34 -29.14 -43.35 27.96
C LEU A 34 -30.12 -43.12 26.80
N THR A 35 -29.71 -43.47 25.58
CA THR A 35 -30.48 -43.17 24.37
C THR A 35 -31.18 -44.38 23.77
N GLY A 36 -30.86 -45.60 24.21
CA GLY A 36 -31.41 -46.83 23.63
C GLY A 36 -30.91 -47.10 22.21
N LEU A 37 -29.83 -46.43 21.79
CA LEU A 37 -29.09 -46.71 20.56
C LEU A 37 -28.07 -47.81 20.80
N HIS A 38 -27.40 -48.31 19.75
CA HIS A 38 -26.23 -49.16 19.96
C HIS A 38 -25.10 -48.36 20.64
N ASN A 39 -24.26 -49.04 21.40
CA ASN A 39 -22.97 -48.48 21.80
C ASN A 39 -21.90 -48.85 20.76
N LEU A 40 -20.67 -48.35 20.94
CA LEU A 40 -19.58 -48.61 19.99
C LEU A 40 -19.29 -50.12 19.85
N THR A 41 -19.30 -50.87 20.96
CA THR A 41 -19.11 -52.32 20.96
C THR A 41 -20.19 -53.03 20.13
N GLY A 42 -21.46 -52.66 20.33
CA GLY A 42 -22.58 -53.18 19.56
C GLY A 42 -22.41 -52.96 18.06
N VAL A 43 -22.06 -51.75 17.63
CA VAL A 43 -21.85 -51.48 16.20
C VAL A 43 -20.67 -52.26 15.62
N LEU A 44 -19.56 -52.39 16.36
CA LEU A 44 -18.41 -53.18 15.89
C LEU A 44 -18.74 -54.67 15.76
N ASP A 45 -19.49 -55.24 16.71
CA ASP A 45 -19.92 -56.65 16.66
C ASP A 45 -20.92 -56.89 15.52
N HIS A 46 -21.81 -55.93 15.26
CA HIS A 46 -22.71 -55.94 14.10
C HIS A 46 -21.92 -55.97 12.79
N LEU A 47 -20.90 -55.10 12.66
CA LEU A 47 -20.04 -55.06 11.47
C LEU A 47 -19.18 -56.33 11.30
N GLN A 48 -18.84 -57.04 12.38
CA GLN A 48 -18.05 -58.28 12.33
C GLN A 48 -18.86 -59.54 12.00
N GLY A 49 -20.17 -59.43 11.76
CA GLY A 49 -20.98 -60.51 11.18
C GLY A 49 -21.99 -61.18 12.14
N ASN A 50 -22.24 -60.62 13.32
CA ASN A 50 -23.28 -61.11 14.25
C ASN A 50 -24.60 -60.32 14.17
N GLY A 51 -24.74 -59.40 13.20
CA GLY A 51 -25.88 -58.50 13.07
C GLY A 51 -26.68 -58.64 11.77
N GLU A 52 -27.84 -57.95 11.69
CA GLU A 52 -28.67 -57.85 10.46
C GLU A 52 -28.00 -57.09 9.30
N TYR A 53 -26.88 -56.38 9.57
CA TYR A 53 -26.13 -55.59 8.62
C TYR A 53 -24.76 -56.23 8.39
N SER A 54 -24.55 -56.89 7.24
CA SER A 54 -23.23 -57.34 6.82
C SER A 54 -22.34 -56.15 6.50
N ALA A 55 -21.04 -56.19 6.84
CA ALA A 55 -20.06 -55.16 6.44
C ALA A 55 -20.07 -54.89 4.92
N SER A 56 -20.44 -55.88 4.11
CA SER A 56 -20.57 -55.77 2.65
C SER A 56 -21.72 -54.85 2.18
N ASP A 57 -22.69 -54.56 3.04
CA ASP A 57 -23.90 -53.82 2.68
C ASP A 57 -23.81 -52.33 3.03
N ILE A 58 -22.81 -51.94 3.81
CA ILE A 58 -22.62 -50.57 4.28
C ILE A 58 -21.78 -49.82 3.26
N THR A 59 -22.32 -48.71 2.78
CA THR A 59 -21.66 -47.90 1.75
C THR A 59 -21.25 -46.53 2.26
N VAL A 60 -21.79 -46.10 3.42
CA VAL A 60 -21.52 -44.78 4.01
C VAL A 60 -21.47 -44.88 5.53
N VAL A 61 -20.44 -44.28 6.13
CA VAL A 61 -20.31 -44.06 7.56
C VAL A 61 -20.31 -42.55 7.85
N ILE A 62 -21.13 -42.11 8.78
CA ILE A 62 -21.23 -40.70 9.21
C ILE A 62 -20.88 -40.64 10.70
N TYR A 63 -19.93 -39.78 11.04
CA TYR A 63 -19.50 -39.50 12.39
C TYR A 63 -19.93 -38.09 12.79
N LEU A 64 -20.79 -37.98 13.79
CA LEU A 64 -21.35 -36.72 14.28
C LEU A 64 -20.75 -36.33 15.61
N ASN A 65 -20.37 -35.06 15.75
CA ASN A 65 -19.86 -34.48 16.99
C ASN A 65 -20.64 -33.20 17.37
N ILE A 66 -21.08 -33.12 18.63
CA ILE A 66 -21.79 -31.97 19.16
C ILE A 66 -20.78 -30.94 19.72
N MET A 67 -20.63 -29.82 19.04
CA MET A 67 -19.79 -28.72 19.49
C MET A 67 -20.37 -28.02 20.72
N ASN A 68 -19.49 -27.61 21.63
CA ASN A 68 -19.84 -26.93 22.88
C ASN A 68 -20.70 -27.74 23.86
N PHE A 69 -20.80 -29.07 23.72
CA PHE A 69 -21.60 -29.91 24.63
C PHE A 69 -21.15 -29.79 26.11
N LYS A 70 -19.84 -29.68 26.36
CA LYS A 70 -19.31 -29.44 27.71
C LYS A 70 -19.80 -28.12 28.30
N ALA A 71 -19.81 -27.04 27.52
CA ALA A 71 -20.33 -25.74 27.94
C ALA A 71 -21.85 -25.78 28.18
N PHE A 72 -22.57 -26.55 27.35
CA PHE A 72 -23.99 -26.82 27.55
C PHE A 72 -24.25 -27.54 28.88
N ASN A 73 -23.49 -28.59 29.20
CA ASN A 73 -23.57 -29.30 30.49
C ASN A 73 -23.23 -28.39 31.67
N GLN A 74 -22.24 -27.51 31.54
CA GLN A 74 -21.91 -26.53 32.59
C GLN A 74 -23.06 -25.56 32.86
N ARG A 75 -23.82 -25.19 31.84
CA ARG A 75 -24.91 -24.23 31.95
C ARG A 75 -26.24 -24.86 32.38
N TYR A 76 -26.56 -26.05 31.88
CA TYR A 76 -27.87 -26.70 32.06
C TYR A 76 -27.82 -27.98 32.89
N GLY A 77 -26.66 -28.33 33.41
CA GLY A 77 -26.43 -29.55 34.19
C GLY A 77 -26.46 -30.81 33.33
N PHE A 78 -26.02 -31.93 33.91
CA PHE A 78 -25.99 -33.23 33.24
C PHE A 78 -27.38 -33.73 32.82
N ILE A 79 -28.44 -33.36 33.55
CA ILE A 79 -29.81 -33.72 33.20
C ILE A 79 -30.21 -33.06 31.86
N GLY A 80 -29.95 -31.76 31.71
CA GLY A 80 -30.23 -31.06 30.46
C GLY A 80 -29.40 -31.60 29.28
N GLY A 81 -28.14 -31.95 29.51
CA GLY A 81 -27.31 -32.61 28.50
C GLY A 81 -27.84 -33.99 28.10
N ASN A 82 -28.30 -34.78 29.08
CA ASN A 82 -28.91 -36.08 28.83
C ASN A 82 -30.20 -35.97 28.00
N ASP A 83 -31.03 -34.97 28.29
CA ASP A 83 -32.27 -34.72 27.54
C ASP A 83 -31.96 -34.30 26.10
N LEU A 84 -30.92 -33.49 25.89
CA LEU A 84 -30.43 -33.15 24.56
C LEU A 84 -29.98 -34.39 23.79
N LEU A 85 -29.17 -35.26 24.41
CA LEU A 85 -28.67 -36.48 23.75
C LEU A 85 -29.80 -37.44 23.39
N LYS A 86 -30.81 -37.58 24.26
CA LYS A 86 -32.02 -38.38 23.98
C LYS A 86 -32.85 -37.79 22.84
N GLY A 87 -33.08 -36.48 22.88
CA GLY A 87 -33.81 -35.77 21.83
C GLY A 87 -33.11 -35.94 20.48
N LEU A 88 -31.80 -35.69 20.43
CA LEU A 88 -31.02 -35.85 19.20
C LEU A 88 -31.01 -37.30 18.71
N ALA A 89 -30.90 -38.30 19.60
CA ALA A 89 -30.98 -39.70 19.22
C ALA A 89 -32.28 -40.06 18.50
N LEU A 90 -33.42 -39.54 18.98
CA LEU A 90 -34.73 -39.75 18.35
C LEU A 90 -34.80 -39.10 16.96
N GLU A 91 -34.28 -37.88 16.81
CA GLU A 91 -34.24 -37.19 15.51
C GLU A 91 -33.34 -37.93 14.51
N ILE A 92 -32.16 -38.41 14.95
CA ILE A 92 -31.28 -39.22 14.11
C ILE A 92 -31.99 -40.50 13.66
N GLN A 93 -32.66 -41.21 14.57
CA GLN A 93 -33.44 -42.41 14.23
C GLN A 93 -34.58 -42.11 13.25
N SER A 94 -35.25 -40.97 13.38
CA SER A 94 -36.33 -40.59 12.46
C SER A 94 -35.82 -40.26 11.06
N ILE A 95 -34.68 -39.57 10.95
CA ILE A 95 -34.11 -39.10 9.68
C ILE A 95 -33.33 -40.21 8.96
N PHE A 96 -32.63 -41.05 9.73
CA PHE A 96 -31.82 -42.18 9.25
C PHE A 96 -32.47 -43.51 9.66
N ASN A 97 -33.75 -43.66 9.37
CA ASN A 97 -34.61 -44.79 9.77
C ASN A 97 -34.17 -46.18 9.28
N GLU A 98 -33.40 -46.26 8.19
CA GLU A 98 -32.87 -47.51 7.64
C GLU A 98 -31.40 -47.77 8.03
N SER A 99 -30.80 -46.88 8.85
CA SER A 99 -29.40 -46.94 9.25
C SER A 99 -29.21 -47.56 10.63
N LEU A 100 -28.05 -48.19 10.83
CA LEU A 100 -27.60 -48.59 12.16
C LEU A 100 -26.97 -47.39 12.85
N ILE A 101 -27.47 -47.03 14.04
CA ILE A 101 -27.06 -45.82 14.75
C ILE A 101 -26.48 -46.21 16.12
N ALA A 102 -25.29 -45.68 16.42
CA ALA A 102 -24.67 -45.78 17.72
C ALA A 102 -24.37 -44.42 18.35
N ARG A 103 -24.21 -44.45 19.68
CA ARG A 103 -23.72 -43.31 20.47
C ARG A 103 -22.45 -43.69 21.23
N THR A 104 -21.52 -42.75 21.31
CA THR A 104 -20.36 -42.80 22.19
C THR A 104 -20.14 -41.41 22.82
N GLY A 105 -20.52 -41.25 24.09
CA GLY A 105 -20.48 -39.93 24.73
C GLY A 105 -21.39 -38.91 24.04
N ASP A 106 -20.85 -37.77 23.61
CA ASP A 106 -21.55 -36.72 22.85
C ASP A 106 -21.46 -36.89 21.32
N GLN A 107 -21.01 -38.07 20.88
CA GLN A 107 -20.79 -38.39 19.48
C GLN A 107 -21.76 -39.48 19.02
N PHE A 108 -22.15 -39.42 17.74
CA PHE A 108 -23.03 -40.41 17.12
C PHE A 108 -22.38 -40.98 15.86
N ILE A 109 -22.61 -42.27 15.61
CA ILE A 109 -22.10 -42.99 14.45
C ILE A 109 -23.32 -43.52 13.70
N ILE A 110 -23.42 -43.23 12.40
CA ILE A 110 -24.51 -43.67 11.54
C ILE A 110 -23.92 -44.50 10.41
N LEU A 111 -24.39 -45.73 10.26
CA LEU A 111 -24.00 -46.64 9.19
C LEU A 111 -25.20 -46.82 8.26
N SER A 112 -25.07 -46.34 7.03
CA SER A 112 -26.16 -46.37 6.07
C SER A 112 -25.83 -47.18 4.82
N LYS A 113 -26.88 -47.78 4.25
CA LYS A 113 -26.84 -48.45 2.95
C LYS A 113 -27.25 -47.47 1.85
N LYS A 114 -26.52 -47.46 0.73
CA LYS A 114 -26.90 -46.84 -0.56
C LYS A 114 -27.51 -45.43 -0.49
N ILE A 115 -26.93 -44.53 0.30
CA ILE A 115 -27.31 -43.10 0.29
C ILE A 115 -26.38 -42.32 -0.63
N GLN A 116 -26.94 -41.46 -1.48
CA GLN A 116 -26.19 -40.54 -2.36
C GLN A 116 -25.72 -39.29 -1.61
N GLU A 117 -24.67 -38.63 -2.11
CA GLU A 117 -24.05 -37.49 -1.43
C GLU A 117 -25.04 -36.37 -1.08
N ASP A 118 -25.84 -35.95 -2.06
CA ASP A 118 -26.82 -34.87 -1.89
C ASP A 118 -27.84 -35.21 -0.78
N GLU A 119 -28.28 -36.46 -0.73
CA GLU A 119 -29.22 -36.95 0.28
C GLU A 119 -28.60 -36.96 1.70
N ILE A 120 -27.30 -37.28 1.82
CA ILE A 120 -26.60 -37.17 3.11
C ILE A 120 -26.63 -35.73 3.61
N ILE A 121 -26.30 -34.78 2.72
CA ILE A 121 -26.22 -33.37 3.08
C ILE A 121 -27.60 -32.85 3.49
N GLU A 122 -28.66 -33.16 2.73
CA GLU A 122 -30.04 -32.80 3.05
C GLU A 122 -30.48 -33.35 4.42
N LYS A 123 -30.21 -34.64 4.69
CA LYS A 123 -30.54 -35.27 5.98
C LYS A 123 -29.78 -34.62 7.14
N LEU A 124 -28.52 -34.26 6.95
CA LEU A 124 -27.72 -33.55 7.96
C LEU A 124 -28.21 -32.12 8.20
N ASP A 125 -28.72 -31.43 7.17
CA ASP A 125 -29.34 -30.11 7.31
C ASP A 125 -30.65 -30.16 8.09
N LEU A 126 -31.48 -31.17 7.85
CA LEU A 126 -32.66 -31.42 8.67
C LEU A 126 -32.28 -31.63 10.13
N LEU A 127 -31.27 -32.47 10.40
CA LEU A 127 -30.79 -32.72 11.76
C LEU A 127 -30.25 -31.46 12.44
N ARG A 128 -29.53 -30.61 11.72
CA ARG A 128 -29.08 -29.29 12.21
C ARG A 128 -30.26 -28.37 12.54
N ASN A 129 -31.29 -28.35 11.71
CA ASN A 129 -32.49 -27.54 11.97
C ASN A 129 -33.23 -28.02 13.22
N GLU A 130 -33.30 -29.32 13.46
CA GLU A 130 -33.85 -29.88 14.69
C GLU A 130 -33.00 -29.52 15.91
N MET A 131 -31.67 -29.55 15.79
CA MET A 131 -30.75 -29.15 16.86
C MET A 131 -30.95 -27.69 17.32
N ARG A 132 -31.37 -26.77 16.43
CA ARG A 132 -31.67 -25.38 16.80
C ARG A 132 -32.78 -25.26 17.85
N ARG A 133 -33.68 -26.24 17.96
CA ARG A 133 -34.74 -26.25 18.99
C ARG A 133 -34.18 -26.37 20.41
N TYR A 134 -32.97 -26.92 20.53
CA TYR A 134 -32.26 -27.08 21.80
C TYR A 134 -31.28 -25.93 22.09
N GLU A 135 -31.04 -25.03 21.13
CA GLU A 135 -30.17 -23.86 21.28
C GLU A 135 -30.82 -22.79 22.18
N LYS A 136 -30.69 -22.98 23.50
CA LYS A 136 -31.10 -21.98 24.49
C LYS A 136 -29.94 -21.02 24.74
N SER A 137 -29.69 -20.05 23.86
CA SER A 137 -28.64 -19.00 24.00
C SER A 137 -27.18 -19.48 24.07
N LEU A 138 -26.92 -20.73 23.69
CA LEU A 138 -25.60 -21.29 23.40
C LEU A 138 -25.63 -21.74 21.93
N ASN A 139 -24.64 -21.30 21.16
CA ASN A 139 -24.48 -21.70 19.76
C ASN A 139 -23.93 -23.14 19.74
N MET A 140 -24.80 -24.10 19.43
CA MET A 140 -24.49 -25.51 19.38
C MET A 140 -24.45 -25.94 17.92
N ARG A 141 -23.31 -26.48 17.49
CA ARG A 141 -23.13 -26.95 16.11
C ARG A 141 -22.94 -28.44 16.07
N LEU A 142 -23.49 -29.06 15.04
CA LEU A 142 -23.27 -30.45 14.74
C LEU A 142 -22.27 -30.53 13.58
N LYS A 143 -21.11 -31.13 13.84
CA LYS A 143 -20.08 -31.39 12.81
C LYS A 143 -20.20 -32.84 12.35
N ALA A 144 -20.15 -33.06 11.04
CA ALA A 144 -20.25 -34.38 10.43
C ALA A 144 -19.03 -34.72 9.58
N GLY A 145 -18.39 -35.84 9.88
CA GLY A 145 -17.41 -36.46 9.00
C GLY A 145 -18.01 -37.65 8.28
N ILE A 146 -17.80 -37.77 6.98
CA ILE A 146 -18.48 -38.74 6.13
C ILE A 146 -17.43 -39.57 5.40
N TYR A 147 -17.51 -40.89 5.52
CA TYR A 147 -16.71 -41.82 4.73
C TYR A 147 -17.59 -42.63 3.80
N LYS A 148 -17.31 -42.58 2.50
CA LYS A 148 -17.93 -43.48 1.50
C LYS A 148 -17.03 -44.69 1.35
N VAL A 149 -17.60 -45.87 1.56
CA VAL A 149 -16.84 -47.13 1.56
C VAL A 149 -16.50 -47.52 0.11
N GLU A 150 -15.22 -47.55 -0.23
CA GLU A 150 -14.73 -47.75 -1.62
C GLU A 150 -14.18 -49.17 -1.88
N GLY A 151 -14.33 -50.10 -0.95
CA GLY A 151 -13.83 -51.47 -1.11
C GLY A 151 -14.21 -52.39 0.05
N ASN A 152 -13.61 -53.58 0.07
CA ASN A 152 -13.83 -54.56 1.13
C ASN A 152 -12.77 -54.34 2.22
N GLU A 153 -13.08 -53.48 3.19
CA GLU A 153 -12.19 -53.22 4.32
C GLU A 153 -12.19 -54.40 5.29
N GLU A 154 -11.00 -54.91 5.60
CA GLU A 154 -10.83 -56.11 6.43
C GLU A 154 -11.23 -55.89 7.89
N TYR A 155 -11.12 -54.64 8.39
CA TYR A 155 -11.42 -54.29 9.77
C TYR A 155 -12.50 -53.20 9.86
N PRO A 156 -13.70 -53.53 10.38
CA PRO A 156 -14.80 -52.59 10.55
C PRO A 156 -14.51 -51.29 11.30
N VAL A 157 -13.53 -51.31 12.20
CA VAL A 157 -13.12 -50.12 12.97
C VAL A 157 -12.59 -49.02 12.04
N LEU A 158 -11.92 -49.39 10.94
CA LEU A 158 -11.34 -48.46 9.98
C LEU A 158 -12.40 -47.58 9.31
N LEU A 159 -13.59 -48.14 9.04
CA LEU A 159 -14.72 -47.42 8.46
C LEU A 159 -15.12 -46.21 9.33
N ILE A 160 -15.14 -46.42 10.65
CA ILE A 160 -15.51 -45.41 11.65
C ILE A 160 -14.37 -44.40 11.82
N ASP A 161 -13.12 -44.86 11.88
CA ASP A 161 -11.95 -43.98 12.02
C ASP A 161 -11.82 -43.02 10.84
N ARG A 162 -12.08 -43.47 9.61
CA ARG A 162 -12.07 -42.61 8.42
C ARG A 162 -13.14 -41.50 8.48
N ALA A 163 -14.36 -41.86 8.86
CA ALA A 163 -15.42 -40.85 9.05
C ALA A 163 -15.06 -39.87 10.17
N LYS A 164 -14.46 -40.37 11.26
CA LYS A 164 -13.98 -39.52 12.36
C LYS A 164 -12.88 -38.55 11.92
N ILE A 165 -11.88 -39.00 11.15
CA ILE A 165 -10.82 -38.16 10.58
C ILE A 165 -11.41 -36.97 9.80
N ALA A 166 -12.44 -37.22 8.99
CA ALA A 166 -13.14 -36.17 8.27
C ALA A 166 -13.85 -35.18 9.20
N CYS A 167 -14.45 -35.67 10.28
CA CYS A 167 -15.12 -34.83 11.28
C CYS A 167 -14.12 -33.95 12.01
N ASP A 168 -13.03 -34.54 12.51
CA ASP A 168 -12.01 -33.85 13.32
C ASP A 168 -11.33 -32.71 12.54
N ASP A 169 -11.15 -32.85 11.23
CA ASP A 169 -10.61 -31.83 10.33
C ASP A 169 -11.40 -30.51 10.34
N ILE A 170 -12.71 -30.57 10.59
CA ILE A 170 -13.61 -29.41 10.54
C ILE A 170 -14.08 -28.93 11.91
N ILE A 171 -13.70 -29.61 13.00
CA ILE A 171 -14.11 -29.24 14.36
C ILE A 171 -13.73 -27.79 14.70
N ARG A 172 -12.59 -27.31 14.20
CA ARG A 172 -12.09 -25.94 14.42
C ARG A 172 -12.47 -24.96 13.32
N VAL A 173 -13.12 -25.42 12.24
CA VAL A 173 -13.55 -24.58 11.12
C VAL A 173 -15.00 -24.14 11.38
N TYR A 174 -15.21 -22.83 11.52
CA TYR A 174 -16.52 -22.32 11.91
C TYR A 174 -17.57 -22.61 10.85
N ASP A 175 -17.33 -22.19 9.61
CA ASP A 175 -18.25 -22.17 8.47
C ASP A 175 -18.40 -23.49 7.71
N LYS A 176 -17.71 -24.55 8.13
CA LYS A 176 -17.77 -25.87 7.49
C LYS A 176 -18.38 -26.91 8.43
N ASP A 177 -19.60 -27.35 8.15
CA ASP A 177 -20.33 -28.27 9.05
C ASP A 177 -20.24 -29.75 8.66
N ASN A 178 -19.87 -30.06 7.41
CA ASN A 178 -19.65 -31.43 6.96
C ASN A 178 -18.33 -31.55 6.19
N ASN A 179 -17.71 -32.73 6.23
CA ASN A 179 -16.52 -33.04 5.45
C ASN A 179 -16.55 -34.49 4.98
N PHE A 180 -16.06 -34.74 3.77
CA PHE A 180 -15.85 -36.09 3.26
C PHE A 180 -14.40 -36.50 3.49
N TYR A 181 -14.21 -37.74 3.94
CA TYR A 181 -12.90 -38.34 4.02
C TYR A 181 -12.32 -38.50 2.62
N SER A 182 -11.02 -38.22 2.52
CA SER A 182 -10.18 -38.60 1.39
C SER A 182 -8.87 -39.16 1.91
N ASP A 183 -8.21 -40.01 1.12
CA ASP A 183 -6.89 -40.53 1.50
C ASP A 183 -5.84 -39.41 1.64
N GLU A 184 -6.01 -38.30 0.93
CA GLU A 184 -5.18 -37.10 1.09
C GLU A 184 -5.34 -36.48 2.48
N LEU A 185 -6.58 -36.42 2.98
CA LEU A 185 -6.86 -35.93 4.33
C LEU A 185 -6.21 -36.82 5.40
N ASN A 186 -6.32 -38.15 5.24
CA ASN A 186 -5.67 -39.09 6.17
C ASN A 186 -4.15 -38.91 6.19
N LYS A 187 -3.52 -38.90 5.01
CA LYS A 187 -2.07 -38.68 4.88
C LYS A 187 -1.62 -37.36 5.50
N ARG A 188 -2.43 -36.30 5.36
CA ARG A 188 -2.15 -35.01 6.00
C ARG A 188 -2.15 -35.14 7.53
N ASN A 189 -3.18 -35.78 8.11
CA ASN A 189 -3.26 -35.96 9.56
C ASN A 189 -2.18 -36.89 10.12
N GLU A 190 -1.89 -37.99 9.43
CA GLU A 190 -0.77 -38.88 9.76
C GLU A 190 0.56 -38.10 9.79
N LEU A 191 0.81 -37.24 8.79
CA LEU A 191 2.02 -36.41 8.75
C LEU A 191 2.04 -35.38 9.88
N ARG A 192 0.91 -34.76 10.22
CA ARG A 192 0.83 -33.83 11.38
C ARG A 192 1.17 -34.55 12.69
N GLN A 193 0.62 -35.74 12.89
CA GLN A 193 0.90 -36.54 14.08
C GLN A 193 2.37 -36.99 14.11
N TYR A 194 2.90 -37.43 12.97
CA TYR A 194 4.31 -37.77 12.81
C TYR A 194 5.25 -36.62 13.21
N VAL A 195 4.93 -35.40 12.78
CA VAL A 195 5.68 -34.18 13.16
C VAL A 195 5.72 -34.00 14.67
N ILE A 196 4.60 -34.15 15.37
CA ILE A 196 4.52 -33.99 16.83
C ILE A 196 5.36 -35.08 17.54
N ASP A 197 5.15 -36.33 17.15
CA ASP A 197 5.76 -37.48 17.83
C ASP A 197 7.28 -37.55 17.61
N ASN A 198 7.76 -37.09 16.44
CA ASN A 198 9.17 -37.19 16.07
C ASN A 198 9.96 -35.89 16.28
N PHE A 199 9.33 -34.79 16.68
CA PHE A 199 10.00 -33.50 16.88
C PHE A 199 11.23 -33.61 17.80
N GLU A 200 11.07 -34.12 19.03
CA GLU A 200 12.16 -34.25 20.01
C GLU A 200 13.28 -35.19 19.52
N SER A 201 12.93 -36.22 18.74
CA SER A 201 13.90 -37.12 18.11
C SER A 201 14.66 -36.42 16.98
N ALA A 202 13.97 -35.67 16.13
CA ALA A 202 14.53 -34.89 15.03
C ALA A 202 15.51 -33.82 15.55
N PHE A 203 15.20 -33.18 16.68
CA PHE A 203 16.14 -32.29 17.39
C PHE A 203 17.43 -33.02 17.79
N LYS A 204 17.31 -34.13 18.52
CA LYS A 204 18.47 -34.90 19.01
C LYS A 204 19.33 -35.44 17.88
N LYS A 205 18.72 -35.81 16.76
CA LYS A 205 19.39 -36.37 15.59
C LYS A 205 19.82 -35.32 14.56
N ARG A 206 19.59 -34.03 14.80
CA ARG A 206 19.93 -32.89 13.92
C ARG A 206 19.33 -33.03 12.51
N TYR A 207 18.05 -33.37 12.44
CA TYR A 207 17.32 -33.45 11.17
C TYR A 207 16.80 -32.09 10.69
N PHE A 208 16.82 -31.07 11.55
CA PHE A 208 16.59 -29.69 11.15
C PHE A 208 17.89 -29.07 10.64
N THR A 209 17.80 -28.39 9.51
CA THR A 209 18.92 -27.69 8.87
C THR A 209 18.46 -26.32 8.35
N VAL A 210 19.41 -25.41 8.15
CA VAL A 210 19.16 -24.06 7.61
C VAL A 210 19.49 -24.05 6.13
N TYR A 211 18.54 -23.55 5.34
CA TYR A 211 18.78 -23.16 3.96
C TYR A 211 18.80 -21.65 3.90
N TYR A 212 19.73 -21.08 3.16
CA TYR A 212 19.84 -19.64 3.00
C TYR A 212 19.42 -19.23 1.60
N GLN A 213 18.61 -18.19 1.51
CA GLN A 213 18.26 -17.55 0.26
C GLN A 213 18.93 -16.19 0.17
N LYS A 214 19.51 -15.86 -0.99
CA LYS A 214 20.21 -14.59 -1.19
C LYS A 214 19.24 -13.42 -1.23
N GLU A 215 19.58 -12.36 -0.51
CA GLU A 215 19.03 -11.03 -0.68
C GLU A 215 20.01 -10.18 -1.48
N VAL A 216 19.52 -9.51 -2.51
CA VAL A 216 20.35 -8.78 -3.48
C VAL A 216 19.99 -7.31 -3.45
N ARG A 217 21.01 -6.45 -3.44
CA ARG A 217 20.87 -5.00 -3.57
C ARG A 217 20.43 -4.68 -5.00
N ALA A 218 19.24 -4.11 -5.18
CA ALA A 218 18.66 -3.87 -6.50
C ALA A 218 19.50 -2.89 -7.35
N LEU A 219 20.19 -1.94 -6.72
CA LEU A 219 21.00 -0.94 -7.42
C LEU A 219 22.27 -1.54 -8.04
N THR A 220 22.96 -2.39 -7.28
CA THR A 220 24.30 -2.92 -7.60
C THR A 220 24.24 -4.33 -8.17
N GLY A 221 23.16 -5.08 -7.92
CA GLY A 221 23.00 -6.49 -8.28
C GLY A 221 23.81 -7.46 -7.42
N LYS A 222 24.36 -7.01 -6.29
CA LYS A 222 25.22 -7.81 -5.40
C LYS A 222 24.47 -8.34 -4.20
N VAL A 223 24.92 -9.47 -3.66
CA VAL A 223 24.36 -10.02 -2.42
C VAL A 223 24.67 -9.09 -1.25
N CYS A 224 23.66 -8.79 -0.43
CA CYS A 224 23.75 -7.89 0.74
C CYS A 224 23.06 -8.47 1.98
N GLY A 225 22.83 -9.78 1.98
CA GLY A 225 22.08 -10.46 3.03
C GLY A 225 21.62 -11.84 2.63
N TYR A 226 21.15 -12.60 3.61
CA TYR A 226 20.54 -13.90 3.40
C TYR A 226 19.34 -14.11 4.31
N GLU A 227 18.30 -14.76 3.81
CA GLU A 227 17.20 -15.24 4.65
C GLU A 227 17.45 -16.69 5.08
N ALA A 228 17.39 -16.94 6.40
CA ALA A 228 17.47 -18.26 6.98
C ALA A 228 16.10 -18.96 6.98
N LEU A 229 16.04 -20.07 6.25
CA LEU A 229 14.83 -20.85 6.04
C LEU A 229 15.00 -22.26 6.61
N ALA A 230 14.19 -22.60 7.62
CA ALA A 230 14.22 -23.92 8.23
C ALA A 230 13.84 -25.02 7.22
N ARG A 231 14.53 -26.15 7.25
CA ARG A 231 14.18 -27.38 6.53
C ARG A 231 14.26 -28.58 7.45
N TRP A 232 13.26 -29.45 7.38
CA TRP A 232 13.26 -30.72 8.10
C TRP A 232 13.60 -31.85 7.13
N MET A 233 14.83 -32.37 7.25
CA MET A 233 15.36 -33.48 6.46
C MET A 233 15.08 -34.79 7.18
N ASP A 234 13.90 -35.35 6.95
CA ASP A 234 13.46 -36.59 7.59
C ASP A 234 13.94 -37.83 6.80
N PRO A 235 14.46 -38.88 7.48
CA PRO A 235 14.94 -40.08 6.79
C PRO A 235 13.83 -40.93 6.15
N ILE A 236 12.57 -40.78 6.57
CA ILE A 236 11.42 -41.57 6.08
C ILE A 236 10.65 -40.76 5.03
N HIS A 237 10.33 -39.50 5.33
CA HIS A 237 9.49 -38.65 4.49
C HIS A 237 10.26 -37.71 3.55
N GLY A 238 11.60 -37.73 3.61
CA GLY A 238 12.43 -36.77 2.87
C GLY A 238 12.29 -35.36 3.46
N MET A 239 12.31 -34.34 2.61
CA MET A 239 12.16 -32.95 3.07
C MET A 239 10.69 -32.65 3.40
N ILE A 240 10.38 -32.50 4.70
CA ILE A 240 9.06 -32.07 5.15
C ILE A 240 8.96 -30.55 4.96
N SER A 241 7.89 -30.09 4.31
CA SER A 241 7.68 -28.67 3.99
C SER A 241 7.49 -27.83 5.26
N PRO A 242 8.12 -26.64 5.37
CA PRO A 242 7.88 -25.68 6.45
C PRO A 242 6.41 -25.32 6.62
N ALA A 243 5.68 -25.14 5.51
CA ALA A 243 4.24 -24.84 5.54
C ALA A 243 3.41 -25.91 6.27
N ILE A 244 3.95 -27.12 6.44
CA ILE A 244 3.28 -28.21 7.19
C ILE A 244 3.76 -28.21 8.64
N PHE A 245 5.07 -28.34 8.87
CA PHE A 245 5.55 -28.56 10.24
C PHE A 245 5.50 -27.28 11.10
N VAL A 246 5.69 -26.08 10.54
CA VAL A 246 5.63 -24.83 11.30
C VAL A 246 4.23 -24.65 11.89
N GLU A 247 3.19 -24.78 11.06
CA GLU A 247 1.79 -24.68 11.50
C GLU A 247 1.46 -25.72 12.60
N VAL A 248 1.96 -26.95 12.45
CA VAL A 248 1.79 -27.98 13.47
C VAL A 248 2.46 -27.58 14.78
N LEU A 249 3.72 -27.13 14.74
CA LEU A 249 4.48 -26.74 15.93
C LEU A 249 3.90 -25.52 16.63
N GLU A 250 3.39 -24.55 15.88
CA GLU A 250 2.64 -23.42 16.44
C GLU A 250 1.38 -23.92 17.17
N SER A 251 0.62 -24.82 16.55
CA SER A 251 -0.62 -25.35 17.14
C SER A 251 -0.41 -26.10 18.46
N VAL A 252 0.78 -26.67 18.67
CA VAL A 252 1.18 -27.37 19.91
C VAL A 252 2.17 -26.59 20.77
N HIS A 253 2.43 -25.31 20.46
CA HIS A 253 3.28 -24.40 21.24
C HIS A 253 4.73 -24.91 21.39
N LEU A 254 5.29 -25.48 20.32
CA LEU A 254 6.69 -25.96 20.25
C LEU A 254 7.56 -25.15 19.29
N ILE A 255 6.99 -24.16 18.58
CA ILE A 255 7.70 -23.41 17.52
C ILE A 255 8.93 -22.67 18.05
N ASN A 256 8.86 -22.09 19.24
CA ASN A 256 9.97 -21.37 19.87
C ASN A 256 11.23 -22.21 20.07
N LYS A 257 11.09 -23.52 20.29
CA LYS A 257 12.24 -24.43 20.35
C LYS A 257 12.94 -24.56 19.00
N LEU A 258 12.17 -24.58 17.91
CA LEU A 258 12.72 -24.61 16.55
C LEU A 258 13.41 -23.32 16.23
N ASP A 259 12.77 -22.18 16.46
CA ASP A 259 13.31 -20.89 16.05
C ASP A 259 14.61 -20.58 16.80
N ILE A 260 14.68 -20.84 18.12
CA ILE A 260 15.94 -20.75 18.88
C ILE A 260 17.02 -21.70 18.33
N TYR A 261 16.65 -22.92 17.92
CA TYR A 261 17.60 -23.88 17.35
C TYR A 261 18.12 -23.43 15.97
N ILE A 262 17.24 -22.89 15.12
CA ILE A 262 17.64 -22.30 13.83
C ILE A 262 18.58 -21.12 14.06
N ILE A 263 18.29 -20.24 15.03
CA ILE A 263 19.13 -19.08 15.36
C ILE A 263 20.50 -19.52 15.90
N ASP A 264 20.57 -20.57 16.72
CA ASP A 264 21.85 -21.15 17.18
C ASP A 264 22.69 -21.65 16.00
N MET A 265 22.07 -22.31 15.01
CA MET A 265 22.75 -22.76 13.79
C MET A 265 23.21 -21.59 12.91
N VAL A 266 22.36 -20.57 12.72
CA VAL A 266 22.73 -19.36 11.98
C VAL A 266 23.94 -18.67 12.63
N CYS A 267 23.94 -18.54 13.96
CA CYS A 267 25.08 -17.96 14.67
C CYS A 267 26.35 -18.81 14.54
N ALA A 268 26.22 -20.14 14.49
CA ALA A 268 27.34 -21.05 14.26
C ALA A 268 27.90 -20.90 12.84
N ASP A 269 27.03 -20.89 11.82
CA ASP A 269 27.41 -20.72 10.42
C ASP A 269 28.10 -19.37 10.18
N LEU A 270 27.56 -18.29 10.74
CA LEU A 270 28.19 -16.96 10.70
C LEU A 270 29.57 -16.95 11.36
N ARG A 271 29.74 -17.65 12.49
CA ARG A 271 31.05 -17.75 13.16
C ARG A 271 32.03 -18.54 12.31
N ASP A 272 31.60 -19.64 11.71
CA ASP A 272 32.43 -20.43 10.83
C ASP A 272 32.88 -19.62 9.61
N ASP A 273 32.00 -18.76 9.08
CA ASP A 273 32.34 -17.84 7.99
C ASP A 273 33.40 -16.80 8.41
N ILE A 274 33.20 -16.15 9.56
CA ILE A 274 34.18 -15.21 10.13
C ILE A 274 35.55 -15.89 10.32
N ASN A 275 35.56 -17.08 10.91
CA ASN A 275 36.80 -17.81 11.21
C ASN A 275 37.52 -18.30 9.95
N SER A 276 36.76 -18.59 8.89
CA SER A 276 37.29 -19.07 7.60
C SER A 276 37.74 -17.93 6.68
N GLY A 277 37.51 -16.68 7.08
CA GLY A 277 37.83 -15.49 6.28
C GLY A 277 36.92 -15.31 5.07
N TYR A 278 35.70 -15.83 5.12
CA TYR A 278 34.68 -15.54 4.10
C TYR A 278 34.11 -14.14 4.31
N CYS A 279 33.54 -13.58 3.25
CA CYS A 279 32.71 -12.38 3.36
C CYS A 279 31.44 -12.73 4.14
N VAL A 280 31.06 -11.89 5.10
CA VAL A 280 29.96 -12.17 6.03
C VAL A 280 28.90 -11.12 5.84
N GLU A 281 27.69 -11.54 5.51
CA GLU A 281 26.52 -10.69 5.33
C GLU A 281 25.52 -10.88 6.47
N PRO A 282 24.63 -9.90 6.74
CA PRO A 282 23.54 -10.08 7.68
C PRO A 282 22.61 -11.22 7.28
N VAL A 283 22.11 -11.96 8.27
CA VAL A 283 21.14 -13.03 8.07
C VAL A 283 19.83 -12.65 8.73
N SER A 284 18.74 -12.69 7.98
CA SER A 284 17.38 -12.52 8.50
C SER A 284 16.83 -13.85 9.02
N VAL A 285 16.16 -13.80 10.18
CA VAL A 285 15.53 -14.95 10.84
C VAL A 285 14.07 -14.65 11.13
N ASN A 286 13.21 -15.61 10.80
CA ASN A 286 11.77 -15.52 11.02
C ASN A 286 11.42 -15.86 12.46
N LEU A 287 10.57 -15.02 13.09
CA LEU A 287 9.99 -15.29 14.41
C LEU A 287 8.46 -15.38 14.31
N SER A 288 7.92 -16.44 14.91
CA SER A 288 6.49 -16.58 15.16
C SER A 288 6.04 -15.60 16.25
N ARG A 289 4.76 -15.22 16.19
CA ARG A 289 4.09 -14.52 17.30
C ARG A 289 4.29 -15.26 18.63
N LEU A 290 4.21 -16.59 18.59
CA LEU A 290 4.28 -17.41 19.79
C LEU A 290 5.64 -17.33 20.48
N ASP A 291 6.72 -16.98 19.77
CA ASP A 291 8.04 -16.84 20.39
C ASP A 291 8.07 -15.73 21.42
N PHE A 292 7.42 -14.61 21.09
CA PHE A 292 7.26 -13.47 21.99
C PHE A 292 6.34 -13.80 23.17
N GLU A 293 5.32 -14.64 22.97
CA GLU A 293 4.36 -14.99 24.03
C GLU A 293 4.87 -16.08 24.98
N LEU A 294 5.67 -17.02 24.48
CA LEU A 294 6.11 -18.20 25.22
C LEU A 294 7.42 -18.01 25.98
N CYS A 295 8.27 -17.06 25.57
CA CYS A 295 9.56 -16.82 26.23
C CYS A 295 10.09 -15.39 26.02
N ASP A 296 11.15 -15.02 26.75
CA ASP A 296 11.94 -13.82 26.44
C ASP A 296 12.86 -14.13 25.26
N ILE A 297 12.28 -14.09 24.05
CA ILE A 297 12.96 -14.50 22.81
C ILE A 297 14.22 -13.66 22.56
N MET A 298 14.22 -12.38 22.93
CA MET A 298 15.40 -11.53 22.84
C MET A 298 16.56 -12.09 23.67
N ALA A 299 16.29 -12.49 24.92
CA ALA A 299 17.33 -13.04 25.79
C ALA A 299 17.91 -14.35 25.25
N GLU A 300 17.08 -15.21 24.64
CA GLU A 300 17.57 -16.45 24.01
C GLU A 300 18.37 -16.16 22.73
N ILE A 301 17.97 -15.18 21.91
CA ILE A 301 18.75 -14.73 20.75
C ILE A 301 20.11 -14.17 21.19
N ASP A 302 20.13 -13.30 22.20
CA ASP A 302 21.37 -12.71 22.71
C ASP A 302 22.30 -13.80 23.26
N LYS A 303 21.77 -14.81 23.95
CA LYS A 303 22.54 -15.97 24.43
C LYS A 303 23.16 -16.79 23.28
N CYS A 304 22.41 -17.08 22.22
CA CYS A 304 22.94 -17.75 21.03
C CYS A 304 24.03 -16.92 20.37
N ARG A 305 23.75 -15.64 20.14
CA ARG A 305 24.68 -14.68 19.54
C ARG A 305 25.97 -14.56 20.36
N GLU A 306 25.88 -14.41 21.68
CA GLU A 306 27.03 -14.27 22.59
C GLU A 306 27.87 -15.54 22.68
N LYS A 307 27.22 -16.72 22.69
CA LYS A 307 27.90 -18.02 22.65
C LYS A 307 28.87 -18.13 21.46
N TYR A 308 28.50 -17.58 20.31
CA TYR A 308 29.35 -17.56 19.11
C TYR A 308 29.98 -16.19 18.84
N GLY A 309 29.86 -15.20 19.73
CA GLY A 309 30.43 -13.86 19.58
C GLY A 309 29.98 -13.08 18.33
N ILE A 310 28.75 -13.27 17.87
CA ILE A 310 28.21 -12.64 16.66
C ILE A 310 27.76 -11.19 16.97
N PRO A 311 28.05 -10.20 16.12
CA PRO A 311 27.49 -8.84 16.26
C PRO A 311 25.98 -8.80 15.98
N LYS A 312 25.23 -7.95 16.68
CA LYS A 312 23.77 -7.79 16.46
C LYS A 312 23.42 -7.39 15.04
N LYS A 313 24.26 -6.55 14.41
CA LYS A 313 24.09 -6.10 13.01
C LYS A 313 24.09 -7.22 11.96
N LEU A 314 24.48 -8.44 12.32
CA LEU A 314 24.45 -9.60 11.42
C LEU A 314 23.17 -10.43 11.57
N LEU A 315 22.24 -10.04 12.44
CA LEU A 315 20.96 -10.71 12.64
C LEU A 315 19.82 -9.72 12.45
N ASN A 316 19.00 -9.93 11.42
CA ASN A 316 17.77 -9.18 11.19
C ASN A 316 16.59 -10.04 11.64
N ILE A 317 15.61 -9.42 12.30
CA ILE A 317 14.45 -10.14 12.86
C ILE A 317 13.25 -9.89 11.97
N GLU A 318 12.65 -10.94 11.43
CA GLU A 318 11.46 -10.88 10.59
C GLU A 318 10.22 -11.26 11.39
N VAL A 319 9.16 -10.47 11.25
CA VAL A 319 7.86 -10.71 11.89
C VAL A 319 6.75 -10.57 10.85
N THR A 320 5.94 -11.62 10.71
CA THR A 320 4.87 -11.66 9.69
C THR A 320 3.75 -10.66 9.99
N GLU A 321 3.08 -10.16 8.93
CA GLU A 321 1.94 -9.26 9.08
C GLU A 321 0.82 -9.87 9.96
N SER A 322 0.56 -11.17 9.80
CA SER A 322 -0.47 -11.91 10.54
C SER A 322 -0.19 -11.98 12.03
N ALA A 323 1.08 -12.12 12.43
CA ALA A 323 1.48 -12.05 13.83
C ALA A 323 1.08 -10.70 14.45
N ILE A 324 1.26 -9.61 13.69
CA ILE A 324 1.01 -8.24 14.13
C ILE A 324 -0.49 -7.89 14.14
N ALA A 325 -1.24 -8.30 13.11
CA ALA A 325 -2.66 -7.99 12.93
C ALA A 325 -3.54 -8.49 14.10
N SER A 326 -3.05 -9.47 14.85
CA SER A 326 -3.72 -9.98 16.05
C SER A 326 -3.80 -8.99 17.23
N GLY A 327 -3.20 -7.80 17.10
CA GLY A 327 -3.59 -6.61 17.85
C GLY A 327 -3.07 -6.53 19.29
N SER A 328 -1.96 -7.18 19.62
CA SER A 328 -1.38 -7.08 20.96
C SER A 328 -0.48 -5.85 21.09
N THR A 329 -0.80 -4.94 22.02
CA THR A 329 0.12 -3.88 22.47
C THR A 329 1.45 -4.43 22.95
N PHE A 330 1.44 -5.69 23.40
CA PHE A 330 2.60 -6.48 23.78
C PHE A 330 3.62 -6.61 22.64
N LEU A 331 3.21 -7.05 21.44
CA LEU A 331 4.14 -7.25 20.33
C LEU A 331 4.81 -5.94 19.87
N GLY A 332 4.07 -4.83 19.88
CA GLY A 332 4.66 -3.51 19.60
C GLY A 332 5.74 -3.09 20.61
N GLY A 333 5.54 -3.44 21.89
CA GLY A 333 6.54 -3.25 22.94
C GLY A 333 7.81 -4.06 22.68
N GLU A 334 7.66 -5.32 22.28
CA GLU A 334 8.80 -6.19 21.95
C GLU A 334 9.53 -5.73 20.67
N ILE A 335 8.82 -5.35 19.60
CA ILE A 335 9.44 -4.79 18.39
C ILE A 335 10.30 -3.57 18.74
N LYS A 336 9.75 -2.64 19.53
CA LYS A 336 10.51 -1.48 19.99
C LYS A 336 11.72 -1.88 20.83
N LYS A 337 11.57 -2.84 21.74
CA LYS A 337 12.67 -3.39 22.56
C LYS A 337 13.81 -3.90 21.66
N PHE A 338 13.50 -4.66 20.60
CA PHE A 338 14.48 -5.16 19.63
C PHE A 338 15.24 -4.04 18.92
N ARG A 339 14.52 -3.03 18.44
CA ARG A 339 15.11 -1.87 17.75
C ARG A 339 15.98 -1.04 18.69
N ASP A 340 15.49 -0.72 19.89
CA ASP A 340 16.24 0.00 20.92
C ASP A 340 17.50 -0.77 21.36
N ALA A 341 17.48 -2.11 21.26
CA ALA A 341 18.62 -2.98 21.54
C ALA A 341 19.62 -3.09 20.37
N GLY A 342 19.34 -2.49 19.21
CA GLY A 342 20.20 -2.43 18.03
C GLY A 342 19.99 -3.53 16.99
N TYR A 343 18.89 -4.28 17.05
CA TYR A 343 18.48 -5.19 15.97
C TYR A 343 17.67 -4.45 14.92
N GLN A 344 17.79 -4.83 13.66
CA GLN A 344 16.80 -4.45 12.65
C GLN A 344 15.59 -5.36 12.76
N VAL A 345 14.40 -4.76 12.69
CA VAL A 345 13.13 -5.51 12.67
C VAL A 345 12.40 -5.24 11.36
N TRP A 346 12.12 -6.31 10.64
CA TRP A 346 11.53 -6.31 9.32
C TRP A 346 10.10 -6.84 9.38
N MET A 347 9.19 -6.18 8.69
CA MET A 347 7.83 -6.68 8.51
C MET A 347 7.81 -7.60 7.28
N ASP A 348 7.48 -8.87 7.52
CA ASP A 348 7.39 -9.91 6.50
C ASP A 348 5.95 -10.09 5.99
N ASP A 349 5.82 -10.67 4.78
CA ASP A 349 4.54 -10.92 4.10
C ASP A 349 3.64 -9.68 3.93
N PHE A 350 4.22 -8.49 3.72
CA PHE A 350 3.42 -7.26 3.65
C PHE A 350 2.40 -7.31 2.50
N GLY A 351 1.12 -7.19 2.87
CA GLY A 351 -0.01 -7.16 1.96
C GLY A 351 -0.69 -8.52 1.73
N ALA A 352 -0.23 -9.58 2.40
CA ALA A 352 -0.94 -10.85 2.48
C ALA A 352 -2.11 -10.81 3.50
N GLY A 353 -2.10 -9.84 4.45
CA GLY A 353 -3.09 -9.71 5.52
C GLY A 353 -4.12 -8.59 5.34
N TYR A 354 -5.09 -8.53 6.26
CA TYR A 354 -6.24 -7.62 6.20
C TYR A 354 -6.00 -6.20 6.78
N SER A 355 -4.79 -5.85 7.28
CA SER A 355 -4.57 -4.53 7.94
C SER A 355 -3.15 -3.94 7.83
N SER A 356 -2.46 -4.19 6.71
CA SER A 356 -1.04 -3.85 6.53
C SER A 356 -0.72 -2.36 6.78
N PHE A 357 -1.55 -1.43 6.32
CA PHE A 357 -1.33 0.02 6.53
C PHE A 357 -1.58 0.49 7.98
N GLY A 358 -2.50 -0.16 8.69
CA GLY A 358 -2.76 0.15 10.11
C GLY A 358 -1.58 -0.25 10.99
N ASN A 359 -0.93 -1.35 10.65
CA ASN A 359 0.29 -1.83 11.31
C ASN A 359 1.46 -0.86 11.11
N LEU A 360 1.69 -0.41 9.87
CA LEU A 360 2.75 0.58 9.56
C LEU A 360 2.56 1.93 10.28
N LYS A 361 1.32 2.29 10.61
CA LYS A 361 1.04 3.48 11.42
C LYS A 361 1.39 3.28 12.91
N SER A 362 1.25 2.06 13.41
CA SER A 362 1.26 1.76 14.84
C SER A 362 2.61 1.28 15.35
N TYR A 363 3.47 0.79 14.46
CA TYR A 363 4.76 0.21 14.80
C TYR A 363 5.83 0.71 13.84
N ASP A 364 7.02 0.97 14.37
CA ASP A 364 8.16 1.44 13.60
C ASP A 364 9.02 0.24 13.17
N PHE A 365 9.08 -0.04 11.87
CA PHE A 365 9.92 -1.08 11.28
C PHE A 365 11.10 -0.48 10.52
N ASP A 366 12.19 -1.23 10.41
CA ASP A 366 13.35 -0.81 9.63
C ASP A 366 13.18 -1.17 8.15
N MET A 367 12.53 -2.30 7.85
CA MET A 367 12.31 -2.78 6.48
C MET A 367 10.91 -3.36 6.28
N LEU A 368 10.40 -3.18 5.07
CA LEU A 368 9.17 -3.77 4.57
C LEU A 368 9.48 -4.80 3.49
N LYS A 369 9.19 -6.09 3.74
CA LYS A 369 9.29 -7.15 2.73
C LYS A 369 7.93 -7.28 2.03
N ILE A 370 7.93 -6.98 0.73
CA ILE A 370 6.75 -6.99 -0.12
C ILE A 370 6.55 -8.42 -0.62
N ASP A 371 5.41 -9.00 -0.25
CA ASP A 371 5.06 -10.39 -0.56
C ASP A 371 5.05 -10.67 -2.08
N MET A 372 5.43 -11.90 -2.43
CA MET A 372 5.50 -12.38 -3.80
C MET A 372 4.15 -12.29 -4.55
N SER A 373 3.00 -12.30 -3.86
CA SER A 373 1.69 -12.18 -4.52
C SER A 373 1.53 -10.88 -5.34
N PHE A 374 2.21 -9.80 -4.96
CA PHE A 374 2.22 -8.55 -5.72
C PHE A 374 3.00 -8.65 -7.04
N ILE A 375 3.90 -9.62 -7.14
CA ILE A 375 4.79 -9.82 -8.30
C ILE A 375 4.27 -10.92 -9.24
N ARG A 376 3.51 -11.92 -8.75
CA ARG A 376 3.06 -13.07 -9.57
C ARG A 376 2.26 -12.68 -10.82
N GLU A 377 1.51 -11.58 -10.81
CA GLU A 377 0.73 -11.10 -11.97
C GLU A 377 1.38 -9.92 -12.72
N PHE A 378 2.69 -9.71 -12.55
CA PHE A 378 3.40 -8.52 -13.03
C PHE A 378 3.29 -8.26 -14.55
N GLU A 379 3.22 -9.32 -15.36
CA GLU A 379 3.18 -9.23 -16.83
C GLU A 379 1.76 -9.00 -17.38
N THR A 380 0.75 -9.57 -16.72
CA THR A 380 -0.64 -9.57 -17.21
C THR A 380 -1.47 -8.43 -16.62
N ASN A 381 -1.11 -7.93 -15.44
CA ASN A 381 -1.91 -6.98 -14.69
C ASN A 381 -1.19 -5.64 -14.49
N LYS A 382 -1.53 -4.64 -15.33
CA LYS A 382 -0.99 -3.27 -15.19
C LYS A 382 -1.24 -2.63 -13.83
N LYS A 383 -2.26 -3.08 -13.08
CA LYS A 383 -2.53 -2.57 -11.73
C LYS A 383 -1.44 -2.97 -10.74
N SER A 384 -0.88 -4.18 -10.86
CA SER A 384 0.18 -4.67 -9.96
C SER A 384 1.41 -3.75 -9.98
N ARG A 385 1.78 -3.24 -11.16
CA ARG A 385 2.87 -2.25 -11.31
C ARG A 385 2.59 -0.94 -10.56
N VAL A 386 1.36 -0.44 -10.66
CA VAL A 386 0.96 0.80 -9.97
C VAL A 386 0.94 0.60 -8.46
N ILE A 387 0.44 -0.55 -7.99
CA ILE A 387 0.38 -0.89 -6.57
C ILE A 387 1.79 -1.01 -6.00
N LEU A 388 2.68 -1.78 -6.63
CA LEU A 388 4.08 -1.91 -6.21
C LEU A 388 4.79 -0.56 -6.12
N ALA A 389 4.65 0.29 -7.15
CA ALA A 389 5.22 1.64 -7.12
C ALA A 389 4.64 2.49 -5.97
N THR A 390 3.34 2.35 -5.68
CA THR A 390 2.70 3.09 -4.58
C THR A 390 3.20 2.60 -3.21
N ILE A 391 3.37 1.28 -3.03
CA ILE A 391 3.90 0.69 -1.80
C ILE A 391 5.33 1.16 -1.57
N VAL A 392 6.20 1.07 -2.59
CA VAL A 392 7.59 1.54 -2.49
C VAL A 392 7.61 3.03 -2.17
N ASN A 393 6.86 3.86 -2.91
CA ASN A 393 6.79 5.30 -2.63
C ASN A 393 6.36 5.58 -1.18
N MET A 394 5.31 4.91 -0.70
CA MET A 394 4.84 5.08 0.68
C MET A 394 5.90 4.67 1.71
N ALA A 395 6.55 3.52 1.54
CA ALA A 395 7.59 3.06 2.46
C ALA A 395 8.72 4.10 2.56
N LYS A 396 9.15 4.68 1.43
CA LYS A 396 10.13 5.77 1.42
C LYS A 396 9.66 7.02 2.17
N GLU A 397 8.41 7.43 1.96
CA GLU A 397 7.81 8.59 2.67
C GLU A 397 7.73 8.35 4.18
N LEU A 398 7.55 7.10 4.60
CA LEU A 398 7.59 6.69 6.01
C LEU A 398 9.01 6.51 6.56
N GLY A 399 10.03 6.56 5.70
CA GLY A 399 11.43 6.33 6.06
C GLY A 399 11.79 4.86 6.28
N ILE A 400 10.97 3.94 5.78
CA ILE A 400 11.13 2.49 5.91
C ILE A 400 11.82 1.92 4.66
N HIS A 401 12.81 1.05 4.84
CA HIS A 401 13.49 0.37 3.74
C HIS A 401 12.58 -0.65 3.06
N THR A 402 12.93 -1.09 1.84
CA THR A 402 12.08 -2.01 1.06
C THR A 402 12.85 -3.18 0.49
N LEU A 403 12.28 -4.37 0.66
CA LEU A 403 12.68 -5.61 0.00
C LEU A 403 11.48 -6.17 -0.76
N ALA A 404 11.68 -6.68 -1.97
CA ALA A 404 10.61 -7.34 -2.72
C ALA A 404 10.93 -8.82 -2.99
N GLU A 405 9.96 -9.69 -2.71
CA GLU A 405 10.13 -11.14 -2.77
C GLU A 405 9.59 -11.77 -4.04
N GLY A 406 10.11 -12.96 -4.36
CA GLY A 406 9.63 -13.76 -5.48
C GLY A 406 9.93 -13.15 -6.85
N VAL A 407 11.08 -12.48 -6.98
CA VAL A 407 11.60 -12.04 -8.29
C VAL A 407 12.10 -13.26 -9.09
N GLU A 408 11.47 -13.52 -10.22
CA GLU A 408 11.75 -14.67 -11.10
C GLU A 408 12.27 -14.26 -12.48
N THR A 409 11.99 -13.03 -12.94
CA THR A 409 12.37 -12.56 -14.27
C THR A 409 13.21 -11.28 -14.27
N GLN A 410 14.00 -11.10 -15.34
CA GLN A 410 14.77 -9.87 -15.56
C GLN A 410 13.87 -8.63 -15.64
N GLU A 411 12.67 -8.75 -16.22
CA GLU A 411 11.73 -7.61 -16.33
C GLU A 411 11.24 -7.14 -14.95
N GLN A 412 10.92 -8.09 -14.05
CA GLN A 412 10.54 -7.79 -12.66
C GLN A 412 11.69 -7.08 -11.93
N TYR A 413 12.92 -7.60 -12.07
CA TYR A 413 14.11 -6.98 -11.49
C TYR A 413 14.31 -5.53 -11.98
N GLU A 414 14.31 -5.30 -13.30
CA GLU A 414 14.51 -3.97 -13.87
C GLU A 414 13.41 -2.99 -13.45
N PHE A 415 12.17 -3.47 -13.34
CA PHE A 415 11.07 -2.67 -12.86
C PHE A 415 11.27 -2.24 -11.39
N LEU A 416 11.53 -3.18 -10.49
CA LEU A 416 11.72 -2.92 -9.07
C LEU A 416 12.89 -1.96 -8.83
N ARG A 417 14.00 -2.18 -9.55
CA ARG A 417 15.15 -1.27 -9.56
C ARG A 417 14.77 0.14 -10.00
N ARG A 418 13.99 0.28 -11.09
CA ARG A 418 13.56 1.59 -11.62
C ARG A 418 12.67 2.37 -10.66
N ILE A 419 11.81 1.69 -9.90
CA ILE A 419 10.93 2.34 -8.94
C ILE A 419 11.60 2.63 -7.59
N GLY A 420 12.88 2.25 -7.42
CA GLY A 420 13.64 2.53 -6.21
C GLY A 420 13.45 1.52 -5.07
N CYS A 421 12.98 0.30 -5.37
CA CYS A 421 13.04 -0.79 -4.40
C CYS A 421 14.51 -1.11 -4.09
N GLU A 422 14.86 -1.34 -2.82
CA GLU A 422 16.27 -1.35 -2.38
C GLU A 422 16.91 -2.73 -2.44
N LYS A 423 16.19 -3.71 -1.90
CA LYS A 423 16.58 -5.11 -1.87
C LYS A 423 15.56 -5.96 -2.62
N ILE A 424 16.01 -7.08 -3.14
CA ILE A 424 15.19 -8.02 -3.89
C ILE A 424 15.64 -9.44 -3.60
N GLN A 425 14.67 -10.35 -3.61
CA GLN A 425 14.86 -11.77 -3.37
C GLN A 425 14.00 -12.57 -4.33
N GLY A 426 14.51 -13.72 -4.77
CA GLY A 426 13.73 -14.64 -5.60
C GLY A 426 14.59 -15.59 -6.42
N TYR A 427 13.93 -16.50 -7.13
CA TYR A 427 14.60 -17.56 -7.89
C TYR A 427 15.43 -17.07 -9.06
N PHE A 428 15.24 -15.83 -9.50
CA PHE A 428 16.11 -15.18 -10.47
C PHE A 428 17.57 -15.11 -9.98
N PHE A 429 17.79 -14.93 -8.68
CA PHE A 429 19.13 -14.86 -8.05
C PHE A 429 19.61 -16.20 -7.47
N GLY A 430 18.68 -17.14 -7.28
CA GLY A 430 18.96 -18.48 -6.80
C GLY A 430 17.88 -18.98 -5.85
N LYS A 431 17.68 -20.30 -5.85
CA LYS A 431 16.85 -20.97 -4.86
C LYS A 431 17.57 -21.05 -3.50
N PRO A 432 16.83 -21.18 -2.39
CA PRO A 432 17.41 -21.48 -1.08
C PRO A 432 18.32 -22.71 -1.14
N LYS A 433 19.48 -22.65 -0.48
CA LYS A 433 20.48 -23.74 -0.46
C LYS A 433 21.05 -23.93 0.94
N PRO A 434 21.47 -25.14 1.32
CA PRO A 434 22.16 -25.35 2.59
C PRO A 434 23.49 -24.59 2.60
N ALA A 435 24.00 -24.26 3.79
CA ALA A 435 25.25 -23.49 3.94
C ALA A 435 26.39 -24.03 3.05
N THR A 436 26.55 -25.36 2.97
CA THR A 436 27.61 -26.04 2.20
C THR A 436 27.62 -25.73 0.71
N ASP A 437 26.47 -25.34 0.16
CA ASP A 437 26.26 -25.19 -1.29
C ASP A 437 26.14 -23.71 -1.71
N ILE A 438 26.26 -22.80 -0.74
CA ILE A 438 26.31 -21.36 -1.01
C ILE A 438 27.70 -21.01 -1.50
N ASP A 439 27.74 -20.22 -2.55
CA ASP A 439 28.97 -19.61 -3.02
C ASP A 439 29.39 -18.50 -2.05
N ARG A 440 30.47 -18.75 -1.29
CA ARG A 440 31.01 -17.84 -0.25
C ARG A 440 32.32 -17.25 -0.75
N PRO A 441 32.34 -15.99 -1.23
CA PRO A 441 33.57 -15.38 -1.68
C PRO A 441 34.54 -15.14 -0.51
N LYS A 442 35.84 -15.31 -0.77
CA LYS A 442 36.92 -15.03 0.20
C LYS A 442 37.50 -13.61 0.08
N GLU A 443 37.16 -12.91 -0.99
CA GLU A 443 37.52 -11.51 -1.19
C GLU A 443 36.22 -10.73 -1.41
N ASN A 444 36.11 -9.55 -0.78
CA ASN A 444 35.11 -8.53 -1.13
C ASN A 444 35.47 -7.95 -2.50
N THR A 445 35.52 -8.78 -3.55
CA THR A 445 35.54 -8.28 -4.90
C THR A 445 34.15 -7.70 -5.17
N LEU A 446 34.14 -6.47 -5.64
CA LEU A 446 32.94 -5.72 -6.01
C LEU A 446 32.08 -6.43 -7.10
N GLU A 447 32.35 -7.68 -7.46
CA GLU A 447 31.64 -8.43 -8.49
C GLU A 447 30.60 -9.41 -7.92
N ILE A 448 30.69 -9.85 -6.65
CA ILE A 448 29.84 -10.94 -6.12
C ILE A 448 29.01 -10.53 -4.89
N CYS A 449 29.64 -9.97 -3.85
CA CYS A 449 28.97 -9.55 -2.60
C CYS A 449 29.21 -8.06 -2.31
N GLU A 450 28.29 -7.44 -1.59
CA GLU A 450 28.46 -6.13 -0.96
C GLU A 450 29.49 -6.23 0.17
N ASP A 451 30.16 -5.14 0.51
CA ASP A 451 30.99 -5.15 1.73
C ASP A 451 30.07 -4.77 2.90
N VAL A 452 30.14 -5.51 4.01
CA VAL A 452 29.30 -5.24 5.16
C VAL A 452 29.44 -3.80 5.67
N ASP A 453 30.63 -3.21 5.53
CA ASP A 453 30.91 -1.84 5.97
C ASP A 453 30.23 -0.77 5.09
N TYR A 454 29.75 -1.12 3.89
CA TYR A 454 28.97 -0.22 3.02
C TYR A 454 27.45 -0.36 3.18
N HIS A 455 26.93 -1.21 4.07
CA HIS A 455 25.48 -1.36 4.24
C HIS A 455 24.81 -0.02 4.56
N GLU A 456 25.31 0.71 5.57
CA GLU A 456 24.74 2.00 5.97
C GLU A 456 24.79 3.01 4.81
N TYR A 457 25.88 3.02 4.05
CA TYR A 457 26.02 3.84 2.85
C TYR A 457 24.99 3.50 1.77
N TYR A 458 24.74 2.22 1.50
CA TYR A 458 23.75 1.80 0.50
C TYR A 458 22.32 1.91 1.00
N ASP A 459 22.07 1.79 2.30
CA ASP A 459 20.78 2.02 2.92
C ASP A 459 20.43 3.52 2.87
N ASP A 460 21.39 4.42 3.08
CA ASP A 460 21.23 5.86 2.87
C ASP A 460 20.86 6.21 1.43
N ILE A 461 21.54 5.59 0.45
CA ILE A 461 21.19 5.72 -0.97
C ILE A 461 19.80 5.13 -1.24
N GLY A 462 19.52 3.98 -0.65
CA GLY A 462 18.25 3.28 -0.73
C GLY A 462 17.11 4.16 -0.25
N GLY A 463 17.30 4.95 0.79
CA GLY A 463 16.31 5.88 1.33
C GLY A 463 15.83 6.99 0.37
N ILE A 464 16.45 7.17 -0.80
CA ILE A 464 16.04 8.17 -1.79
C ILE A 464 14.71 7.76 -2.44
N ASN A 465 13.72 8.65 -2.38
CA ASN A 465 12.43 8.44 -3.05
C ASN A 465 12.46 8.92 -4.51
N PHE A 466 12.76 8.02 -5.45
CA PHE A 466 12.76 8.30 -6.89
C PHE A 466 11.37 8.50 -7.51
N LEU A 467 10.31 8.05 -6.81
CA LEU A 467 8.92 8.19 -7.26
C LEU A 467 8.27 9.49 -6.76
N GLY A 468 8.84 10.10 -5.71
CA GLY A 468 8.39 11.35 -5.13
C GLY A 468 8.62 12.55 -6.05
N SER A 469 7.83 13.60 -5.86
CA SER A 469 7.97 14.84 -6.65
C SER A 469 9.19 15.69 -6.26
N THR A 470 9.91 15.32 -5.19
CA THR A 470 11.07 16.03 -4.63
C THR A 470 12.17 15.09 -4.11
N PRO A 471 12.85 14.32 -4.99
CA PRO A 471 13.78 13.25 -4.58
C PRO A 471 15.02 13.72 -3.81
N LEU A 472 15.38 15.01 -3.86
CA LEU A 472 16.60 15.57 -3.26
C LEU A 472 16.37 16.23 -1.89
N ARG A 473 15.18 16.09 -1.29
CA ARG A 473 14.88 16.70 0.00
C ARG A 473 15.27 15.81 1.18
N PRO A 474 15.63 16.40 2.34
CA PRO A 474 15.79 15.64 3.58
C PRO A 474 14.49 14.93 3.97
N LYS A 475 14.59 13.73 4.53
CA LYS A 475 13.44 12.96 5.05
C LYS A 475 12.71 13.81 6.10
N THR A 476 11.49 14.25 5.77
CA THR A 476 10.56 14.86 6.73
C THR A 476 9.23 14.15 6.52
N MET A 477 8.56 13.69 7.58
CA MET A 477 7.23 13.04 7.52
C MET A 477 6.10 14.01 7.07
N GLN A 478 6.42 15.02 6.25
CA GLN A 478 5.51 16.04 5.75
C GLN A 478 5.24 15.80 4.26
N VAL A 479 3.98 15.64 3.88
CA VAL A 479 3.57 15.48 2.49
C VAL A 479 3.74 16.81 1.75
N PHE A 480 4.71 16.88 0.82
CA PHE A 480 4.90 18.05 -0.03
C PHE A 480 4.61 17.73 -1.50
N ASN A 481 3.68 18.46 -2.10
CA ASN A 481 3.55 18.57 -3.55
C ASN A 481 4.09 19.92 -3.98
N ASN A 482 5.27 19.94 -4.61
CA ASN A 482 5.92 21.17 -5.07
C ASN A 482 5.35 21.72 -6.38
N LEU A 483 4.53 20.96 -7.09
CA LEU A 483 3.88 21.48 -8.28
C LEU A 483 2.81 22.47 -7.82
N PRO A 484 2.86 23.77 -8.20
CA PRO A 484 1.83 24.71 -7.83
C PRO A 484 0.55 24.27 -8.54
N ILE A 485 -0.40 23.66 -7.83
CA ILE A 485 -1.65 23.17 -8.39
C ILE A 485 -2.82 23.94 -7.77
N GLY A 486 -3.59 24.58 -8.64
CA GLY A 486 -4.89 25.13 -8.35
C GLY A 486 -6.01 24.34 -9.05
N LEU A 487 -7.18 24.29 -8.43
CA LEU A 487 -8.42 23.87 -9.07
C LEU A 487 -9.31 25.10 -9.23
N TYR A 488 -9.66 25.39 -10.48
CA TYR A 488 -10.49 26.53 -10.83
C TYR A 488 -11.87 26.06 -11.25
N GLU A 489 -12.85 26.85 -10.86
CA GLU A 489 -14.23 26.75 -11.28
C GLU A 489 -14.63 28.04 -11.98
N ILE A 490 -15.23 27.93 -13.16
CA ILE A 490 -15.73 29.08 -13.91
C ILE A 490 -17.24 28.98 -13.96
N ILE A 491 -17.91 29.97 -13.35
CA ILE A 491 -19.37 30.15 -13.40
C ILE A 491 -19.62 31.52 -14.03
N ASP A 492 -20.41 31.57 -15.11
CA ASP A 492 -20.77 32.83 -15.80
C ASP A 492 -19.56 33.75 -16.07
N GLU A 493 -18.50 33.18 -16.65
CA GLU A 493 -17.22 33.86 -16.99
C GLU A 493 -16.46 34.42 -15.76
N LYS A 494 -16.75 33.95 -14.54
CA LYS A 494 -16.03 34.31 -13.32
C LYS A 494 -15.20 33.13 -12.81
N PRO A 495 -13.86 33.17 -12.95
CA PRO A 495 -13.00 32.13 -12.42
C PRO A 495 -12.83 32.26 -10.90
N ILE A 496 -12.99 31.15 -10.19
CA ILE A 496 -12.84 31.03 -8.75
C ILE A 496 -11.94 29.83 -8.45
N ILE A 497 -10.91 30.06 -7.64
CA ILE A 497 -10.05 29.01 -7.08
C ILE A 497 -10.82 28.33 -5.95
N ILE A 498 -11.11 27.05 -6.12
CA ILE A 498 -11.80 26.22 -5.13
C ILE A 498 -10.83 25.30 -4.37
N TYR A 499 -9.62 25.08 -4.90
CA TYR A 499 -8.54 24.38 -4.22
C TYR A 499 -7.19 24.95 -4.64
N ALA A 500 -6.26 25.02 -3.71
CA ALA A 500 -4.86 25.39 -3.94
C ALA A 500 -3.99 24.67 -2.92
N ASN A 501 -3.02 23.89 -3.41
CA ASN A 501 -1.99 23.30 -2.54
C ASN A 501 -1.00 24.38 -2.05
N ASP A 502 -0.15 24.03 -1.09
CA ASP A 502 0.78 25.01 -0.49
C ASP A 502 1.75 25.58 -1.51
N ALA A 503 2.21 24.78 -2.49
CA ALA A 503 3.02 25.28 -3.60
C ALA A 503 2.28 26.36 -4.43
N TYR A 504 0.97 26.21 -4.66
CA TYR A 504 0.17 27.22 -5.35
C TYR A 504 -0.01 28.48 -4.50
N ARG A 505 -0.16 28.35 -3.17
CA ARG A 505 -0.23 29.50 -2.25
C ARG A 505 1.09 30.27 -2.21
N ASN A 506 2.22 29.57 -2.22
CA ASN A 506 3.55 30.18 -2.32
C ASN A 506 3.76 30.87 -3.69
N PHE A 507 3.28 30.26 -4.77
CA PHE A 507 3.25 30.88 -6.09
C PHE A 507 2.42 32.18 -6.08
N LEU A 508 1.21 32.19 -5.50
CA LEU A 508 0.40 33.41 -5.35
C LEU A 508 1.15 34.48 -4.54
N SER A 509 1.80 34.08 -3.44
CA SER A 509 2.60 35.00 -2.61
C SER A 509 3.76 35.62 -3.40
N SER A 510 4.39 34.87 -4.32
CA SER A 510 5.43 35.40 -5.21
C SER A 510 4.93 36.48 -6.18
N LEU A 511 3.62 36.54 -6.42
CA LEU A 511 2.97 37.58 -7.23
C LEU A 511 2.45 38.75 -6.38
N GLY A 512 2.77 38.77 -5.08
CA GLY A 512 2.25 39.75 -4.14
C GLY A 512 0.78 39.53 -3.78
N ILE A 513 0.25 38.32 -3.99
CA ILE A 513 -1.13 37.95 -3.61
C ILE A 513 -1.07 37.19 -2.28
N SER A 514 -1.61 37.78 -1.22
CA SER A 514 -1.43 37.26 0.15
C SER A 514 -2.30 36.04 0.47
N SER A 515 -3.37 35.81 -0.30
CA SER A 515 -4.27 34.68 -0.08
C SER A 515 -5.06 34.27 -1.32
N VAL A 516 -5.60 33.04 -1.30
CA VAL A 516 -6.56 32.55 -2.31
C VAL A 516 -7.83 33.42 -2.36
N ASN A 517 -8.26 33.97 -1.22
CA ASN A 517 -9.42 34.87 -1.18
C ASN A 517 -9.14 36.19 -1.93
N GLU A 518 -7.94 36.73 -1.78
CA GLU A 518 -7.50 37.92 -2.53
C GLU A 518 -7.41 37.62 -4.03
N ALA A 519 -6.81 36.48 -4.40
CA ALA A 519 -6.80 36.00 -5.79
C ALA A 519 -8.21 35.89 -6.38
N ASN A 520 -9.16 35.34 -5.64
CA ASN A 520 -10.55 35.22 -6.06
C ASN A 520 -11.24 36.58 -6.23
N LYS A 521 -10.98 37.55 -5.35
CA LYS A 521 -11.51 38.92 -5.51
C LYS A 521 -10.97 39.58 -6.78
N ARG A 522 -9.67 39.42 -7.07
CA ARG A 522 -9.05 39.92 -8.31
C ARG A 522 -9.66 39.25 -9.54
N ASN A 523 -9.79 37.93 -9.54
CA ASN A 523 -10.40 37.17 -10.63
C ASN A 523 -11.87 37.54 -10.92
N GLN A 524 -12.61 38.05 -9.92
CA GLN A 524 -13.99 38.51 -10.10
C GLN A 524 -14.08 39.89 -10.80
N SER A 525 -12.96 40.61 -10.92
CA SER A 525 -12.88 41.89 -11.62
C SER A 525 -12.64 41.63 -13.12
N VAL A 526 -13.73 41.59 -13.90
CA VAL A 526 -13.72 41.25 -15.35
C VAL A 526 -12.90 42.24 -16.20
N ASP A 527 -12.59 43.41 -15.66
CA ASP A 527 -11.82 44.45 -16.36
C ASP A 527 -10.30 44.18 -16.39
N LEU A 528 -9.77 43.25 -15.58
CA LEU A 528 -8.34 42.95 -15.56
C LEU A 528 -7.92 42.07 -16.75
N THR A 529 -6.83 42.44 -17.43
CA THR A 529 -6.27 41.73 -18.59
C THR A 529 -5.92 40.28 -18.27
N GLU A 530 -5.38 40.00 -17.08
CA GLU A 530 -5.04 38.66 -16.60
C GLU A 530 -6.26 37.72 -16.49
N THR A 531 -7.39 38.23 -15.98
CA THR A 531 -8.65 37.48 -15.90
C THR A 531 -9.15 37.09 -17.28
N LYS A 532 -9.10 38.01 -18.26
CA LYS A 532 -9.47 37.74 -19.65
C LYS A 532 -8.58 36.66 -20.27
N ARG A 533 -7.26 36.73 -20.08
CA ARG A 533 -6.32 35.70 -20.55
C ARG A 533 -6.60 34.33 -19.93
N LEU A 534 -6.94 34.29 -18.65
CA LEU A 534 -7.32 33.05 -17.96
C LEU A 534 -8.60 32.43 -18.53
N LEU A 535 -9.60 33.24 -18.89
CA LEU A 535 -10.82 32.76 -19.56
C LEU A 535 -10.51 32.25 -20.99
N GLU A 536 -9.65 32.96 -21.74
CA GLU A 536 -9.23 32.56 -23.09
C GLU A 536 -8.53 31.19 -23.10
N ILE A 537 -7.53 30.99 -22.23
CA ILE A 537 -6.81 29.71 -22.13
C ILE A 537 -7.74 28.58 -21.68
N SER A 538 -8.70 28.87 -20.79
CA SER A 538 -9.71 27.90 -20.34
C SER A 538 -10.61 27.45 -21.48
N LYS A 539 -11.12 28.39 -22.30
CA LYS A 539 -11.90 28.08 -23.52
C LYS A 539 -11.10 27.25 -24.51
N LYS A 540 -9.82 27.59 -24.73
CA LYS A 540 -8.90 26.81 -25.59
C LYS A 540 -8.72 25.37 -25.10
N ALA A 541 -8.57 25.15 -23.79
CA ALA A 541 -8.42 23.81 -23.23
C ALA A 541 -9.71 22.98 -23.31
N GLU A 542 -10.88 23.61 -23.26
CA GLU A 542 -12.15 22.90 -23.37
C GLU A 542 -12.38 22.35 -24.79
N ILE A 543 -11.98 23.11 -25.81
CA ILE A 543 -12.14 22.73 -27.23
C ILE A 543 -10.99 21.88 -27.78
N SER A 544 -9.83 21.83 -27.11
CA SER A 544 -8.67 21.05 -27.60
C SER A 544 -8.91 19.54 -27.51
N SER A 545 -8.19 18.78 -28.34
CA SER A 545 -8.34 17.32 -28.43
C SER A 545 -7.80 16.59 -27.19
N ASP A 546 -6.73 17.07 -26.58
CA ASP A 546 -6.12 16.52 -25.36
C ASP A 546 -6.65 17.15 -24.06
N LYS A 547 -7.61 18.07 -24.19
CA LYS A 547 -8.21 18.86 -23.10
C LYS A 547 -7.23 19.75 -22.35
N ARG A 548 -6.14 20.17 -22.99
CA ARG A 548 -5.10 21.04 -22.39
C ARG A 548 -4.86 22.31 -23.20
N ALA A 549 -4.33 23.33 -22.52
CA ALA A 549 -3.77 24.53 -23.14
C ALA A 549 -2.66 25.12 -22.26
N GLU A 550 -1.81 25.95 -22.87
CA GLU A 550 -0.69 26.63 -22.22
C GLU A 550 -0.62 28.08 -22.71
N MET A 551 -0.34 29.02 -21.80
CA MET A 551 -0.19 30.44 -22.12
C MET A 551 0.71 31.14 -21.11
N ASP A 552 1.55 32.05 -21.61
CA ASP A 552 2.25 33.02 -20.77
C ASP A 552 1.36 34.24 -20.51
N ILE A 553 1.21 34.61 -19.24
CA ILE A 553 0.35 35.70 -18.77
C ILE A 553 1.22 36.64 -17.92
N VAL A 554 0.97 37.94 -17.99
CA VAL A 554 1.64 38.91 -17.10
C VAL A 554 0.69 39.22 -15.95
N VAL A 555 1.13 38.99 -14.72
CA VAL A 555 0.39 39.25 -13.48
C VAL A 555 1.29 40.03 -12.53
N ASN A 556 0.85 41.20 -12.09
CA ASN A 556 1.63 42.09 -11.21
C ASN A 556 3.08 42.30 -11.66
N GLY A 557 3.31 42.48 -12.97
CA GLY A 557 4.65 42.70 -13.54
C GLY A 557 5.52 41.44 -13.66
N SER A 558 5.05 40.27 -13.20
CA SER A 558 5.73 38.98 -13.38
C SER A 558 5.15 38.23 -14.57
N VAL A 559 6.01 37.56 -15.34
CA VAL A 559 5.61 36.65 -16.42
C VAL A 559 5.37 35.28 -15.80
N ILE A 560 4.14 34.79 -15.91
CA ILE A 560 3.76 33.46 -15.44
C ILE A 560 3.46 32.54 -16.62
N ASN A 561 4.02 31.33 -16.60
CA ASN A 561 3.61 30.27 -17.51
C ASN A 561 2.47 29.50 -16.86
N THR A 562 1.31 29.48 -17.50
CA THR A 562 0.12 28.79 -16.99
C THR A 562 -0.29 27.66 -17.93
N LYS A 563 -0.36 26.45 -17.36
CA LYS A 563 -0.86 25.23 -18.00
C LYS A 563 -2.20 24.87 -17.39
N ILE A 564 -3.18 24.60 -18.23
CA ILE A 564 -4.53 24.29 -17.81
C ILE A 564 -5.03 23.00 -18.46
N ARG A 565 -5.79 22.21 -17.70
CA ARG A 565 -6.50 21.03 -18.19
C ARG A 565 -7.99 21.16 -17.87
N PHE A 566 -8.84 21.05 -18.88
CA PHE A 566 -10.29 20.94 -18.70
C PHE A 566 -10.66 19.60 -18.08
N ILE A 567 -11.50 19.63 -17.05
CA ILE A 567 -11.94 18.44 -16.31
C ILE A 567 -13.36 18.07 -16.69
N SER A 568 -14.31 19.00 -16.57
CA SER A 568 -15.73 18.76 -16.82
C SER A 568 -16.54 20.06 -16.90
N ARG A 569 -17.71 20.02 -17.55
CA ARG A 569 -18.72 21.08 -17.58
C ARG A 569 -20.09 20.50 -17.26
N HIS A 570 -20.86 21.22 -16.44
CA HIS A 570 -22.27 20.95 -16.19
C HIS A 570 -23.05 22.26 -16.14
N GLY A 571 -23.86 22.53 -17.18
CA GLY A 571 -24.54 23.83 -17.33
C GLY A 571 -23.56 24.99 -17.47
N CYS A 572 -23.74 26.03 -16.66
CA CYS A 572 -22.87 27.22 -16.64
C CYS A 572 -21.55 27.03 -15.88
N LYS A 573 -21.36 25.88 -15.22
CA LYS A 573 -20.19 25.58 -14.36
C LYS A 573 -19.18 24.70 -15.09
N ALA A 574 -17.93 25.13 -15.14
CA ALA A 574 -16.81 24.37 -15.73
C ALA A 574 -15.61 24.28 -14.77
N ALA A 575 -14.96 23.13 -14.72
CA ALA A 575 -13.85 22.85 -13.81
C ALA A 575 -12.52 22.62 -14.55
N PHE A 576 -11.44 23.17 -14.01
CA PHE A 576 -10.12 23.16 -14.62
C PHE A 576 -9.02 22.93 -13.58
N ALA A 577 -8.06 22.05 -13.88
CA ALA A 577 -6.81 21.94 -13.12
C ALA A 577 -5.77 22.88 -13.72
N ILE A 578 -5.13 23.69 -12.88
CA ILE A 578 -4.17 24.71 -13.30
C ILE A 578 -2.82 24.47 -12.62
N VAL A 579 -1.75 24.57 -13.41
CA VAL A 579 -0.38 24.67 -12.93
C VAL A 579 0.21 25.97 -13.44
N SER A 580 0.63 26.84 -12.52
CA SER A 580 1.22 28.13 -12.86
C SER A 580 2.61 28.25 -12.24
N ARG A 581 3.55 28.83 -12.98
CA ARG A 581 4.92 29.09 -12.50
C ARG A 581 5.33 30.52 -12.82
N ASN A 582 5.92 31.19 -11.83
CA ASN A 582 6.51 32.51 -12.02
C ASN A 582 7.88 32.36 -12.70
N ILE A 583 7.99 32.76 -13.97
CA ILE A 583 9.24 32.69 -14.75
C ILE A 583 10.19 33.80 -14.32
N THR A 584 9.66 34.92 -13.83
CA THR A 584 10.46 36.10 -13.43
C THR A 584 11.23 35.88 -12.13
N MET A 585 10.75 35.00 -11.23
CA MET A 585 11.36 34.77 -9.91
C MET A 585 12.14 33.46 -9.75
N HIS A 586 12.09 32.52 -10.70
CA HIS A 586 12.71 31.21 -10.54
C HIS A 586 13.77 30.88 -11.61
N GLY A 587 15.02 30.75 -11.16
CA GLY A 587 16.00 29.73 -11.60
C GLY A 587 16.54 29.77 -13.03
N GLU A 588 15.89 30.44 -13.97
CA GLU A 588 16.35 30.60 -15.35
C GLU A 588 16.88 32.03 -15.53
N ALA A 589 18.02 32.35 -14.90
CA ALA A 589 18.73 33.61 -15.15
C ALA A 589 18.79 33.91 -16.66
N LYS A 590 19.05 32.87 -17.47
CA LYS A 590 19.07 32.92 -18.93
C LYS A 590 17.76 33.42 -19.57
N LYS A 591 16.58 33.02 -19.08
CA LYS A 591 15.29 33.45 -19.68
C LYS A 591 14.93 34.87 -19.26
N SER A 592 15.23 35.25 -18.02
CA SER A 592 15.11 36.65 -17.56
C SER A 592 16.04 37.58 -18.34
N ASP A 593 17.31 37.19 -18.50
CA ASP A 593 18.30 37.93 -19.29
C ASP A 593 17.85 38.05 -20.75
N ASN A 594 17.37 36.95 -21.35
CA ASN A 594 16.81 36.97 -22.70
C ASN A 594 15.60 37.90 -22.83
N ILE A 595 14.72 37.97 -21.81
CA ILE A 595 13.58 38.90 -21.80
C ILE A 595 14.09 40.34 -21.72
N GLN A 596 15.06 40.65 -20.86
CA GLN A 596 15.63 42.00 -20.78
C GLN A 596 16.29 42.40 -22.10
N VAL A 597 17.08 41.51 -22.73
CA VAL A 597 17.70 41.74 -24.04
C VAL A 597 16.64 41.95 -25.13
N ALA A 598 15.60 41.11 -25.16
CA ALA A 598 14.50 41.27 -26.11
C ALA A 598 13.74 42.58 -25.89
N MET A 599 13.47 42.96 -24.64
CA MET A 599 12.84 44.23 -24.29
C MET A 599 13.71 45.42 -24.72
N ALA A 600 15.03 45.37 -24.54
CA ALA A 600 15.94 46.41 -25.01
C ALA A 600 15.88 46.58 -26.55
N HIS A 601 15.81 45.48 -27.30
CA HIS A 601 15.65 45.53 -28.76
C HIS A 601 14.25 45.99 -29.21
N VAL A 602 13.20 45.69 -28.44
CA VAL A 602 11.86 46.24 -28.69
C VAL A 602 11.86 47.74 -28.41
N PHE A 603 12.44 48.17 -27.28
CA PHE A 603 12.55 49.58 -26.91
C PHE A 603 13.38 50.36 -27.93
N SER A 604 14.39 49.77 -28.56
CA SER A 604 15.15 50.45 -29.63
C SER A 604 14.31 50.81 -30.86
N GLN A 605 13.09 50.25 -31.02
CA GLN A 605 12.14 50.65 -32.07
C GLN A 605 11.37 51.94 -31.72
N TYR A 606 11.45 52.39 -30.47
CA TYR A 606 10.83 53.60 -29.97
C TYR A 606 11.91 54.65 -29.72
N PHE A 607 11.62 55.91 -30.06
CA PHE A 607 12.54 57.00 -29.71
C PHE A 607 12.33 57.45 -28.26
N ARG A 608 11.18 57.13 -27.66
CA ARG A 608 10.86 57.46 -26.27
C ARG A 608 9.81 56.51 -25.69
N VAL A 609 9.99 56.14 -24.43
CA VAL A 609 9.01 55.42 -23.61
C VAL A 609 8.91 56.10 -22.24
N ASP A 610 7.70 56.49 -21.85
CA ASP A 610 7.43 57.11 -20.54
C ASP A 610 6.40 56.29 -19.75
N LEU A 611 6.46 56.39 -18.43
CA LEU A 611 5.53 55.78 -17.50
C LEU A 611 4.74 56.86 -16.76
N TYR A 612 3.42 56.84 -16.91
CA TYR A 612 2.50 57.72 -16.19
C TYR A 612 1.81 56.95 -15.08
N ASP A 613 1.63 57.59 -13.94
CA ASP A 613 0.90 57.05 -12.79
C ASP A 613 -0.45 57.76 -12.62
N GLU A 614 -1.40 57.08 -11.95
CA GLU A 614 -2.75 57.59 -11.69
C GLU A 614 -2.74 58.81 -10.74
N ASP A 615 -1.68 58.98 -9.95
CA ASP A 615 -1.47 60.17 -9.11
C ASP A 615 -0.97 61.41 -9.87
N GLY A 616 -0.79 61.29 -11.19
CA GLY A 616 -0.46 62.40 -12.08
C GLY A 616 1.03 62.63 -12.26
N THR A 617 1.90 61.70 -11.86
CA THR A 617 3.34 61.79 -12.15
C THR A 617 3.74 61.11 -13.46
N VAL A 618 4.86 61.54 -14.04
CA VAL A 618 5.50 60.90 -15.20
C VAL A 618 6.99 60.64 -14.96
N GLU A 619 7.47 59.49 -15.42
CA GLU A 619 8.88 59.09 -15.39
C GLU A 619 9.33 58.66 -16.79
N ASN A 620 10.57 58.99 -17.18
CA ASN A 620 11.13 58.46 -18.42
C ASN A 620 11.72 57.06 -18.19
N ILE A 621 11.35 56.11 -19.06
CA ILE A 621 11.84 54.71 -18.99
C ILE A 621 12.91 54.45 -20.05
N PHE A 622 12.75 55.05 -21.23
CA PHE A 622 13.68 54.90 -22.33
C PHE A 622 13.67 56.15 -23.21
N LEU A 623 14.86 56.55 -23.68
CA LEU A 623 15.05 57.67 -24.59
C LEU A 623 16.17 57.33 -25.57
N ASN A 624 15.84 57.37 -26.86
CA ASN A 624 16.76 57.10 -27.96
C ASN A 624 16.55 58.15 -29.06
N SER A 625 16.74 59.41 -28.69
CA SER A 625 16.68 60.58 -29.59
C SER A 625 17.44 61.76 -29.00
N ASP A 626 17.67 62.79 -29.81
CA ASP A 626 18.21 64.08 -29.37
C ASP A 626 17.20 64.95 -28.59
N GLN A 627 16.02 64.40 -28.28
CA GLN A 627 15.02 65.08 -27.44
C GLN A 627 15.46 65.09 -25.98
N LEU A 628 14.99 66.06 -25.21
CA LEU A 628 15.17 66.06 -23.77
C LEU A 628 14.19 65.08 -23.11
N ALA A 629 14.66 64.35 -22.10
CA ALA A 629 13.80 63.65 -21.16
C ALA A 629 13.01 64.69 -20.34
N VAL A 630 11.89 65.18 -20.89
CA VAL A 630 11.09 66.23 -20.23
C VAL A 630 10.62 65.79 -18.84
N ALA A 631 10.42 64.49 -18.64
CA ALA A 631 10.06 63.90 -17.34
C ALA A 631 11.19 63.99 -16.28
N ASP A 632 12.45 64.17 -16.68
CA ASP A 632 13.57 64.36 -15.74
C ASP A 632 13.62 65.80 -15.19
N ILE A 633 12.91 66.72 -15.85
CA ILE A 633 12.86 68.16 -15.52
C ILE A 633 11.55 68.51 -14.82
N GLU A 634 10.44 67.90 -15.22
CA GLU A 634 9.11 68.11 -14.65
C GLU A 634 8.40 66.77 -14.48
N SER A 635 8.04 66.47 -13.23
CA SER A 635 7.42 65.19 -12.83
C SER A 635 5.90 65.23 -12.90
N ASP A 636 5.28 66.41 -12.91
CA ASP A 636 3.84 66.58 -13.13
C ASP A 636 3.48 66.27 -14.58
N ALA A 637 2.67 65.23 -14.80
CA ALA A 637 2.33 64.73 -16.13
C ALA A 637 1.68 65.81 -17.02
N VAL A 638 0.82 66.66 -16.47
CA VAL A 638 0.11 67.70 -17.24
C VAL A 638 1.10 68.75 -17.72
N LYS A 639 1.98 69.22 -16.83
CA LYS A 639 3.01 70.20 -17.18
C LYS A 639 4.06 69.61 -18.12
N ALA A 640 4.50 68.38 -17.91
CA ALA A 640 5.47 67.70 -18.76
C ALA A 640 4.94 67.53 -20.20
N VAL A 641 3.68 67.10 -20.35
CA VAL A 641 3.01 67.00 -21.66
C VAL A 641 2.89 68.38 -22.32
N GLN A 642 2.57 69.42 -21.55
CA GLN A 642 2.48 70.78 -22.08
C GLN A 642 3.83 71.30 -22.55
N MET A 643 4.89 71.13 -21.75
CA MET A 643 6.26 71.48 -22.11
C MET A 643 6.70 70.74 -23.37
N TYR A 644 6.53 69.43 -23.41
CA TYR A 644 6.90 68.61 -24.57
C TYR A 644 6.17 69.05 -25.84
N SER A 645 4.84 69.24 -25.79
CA SER A 645 4.04 69.68 -26.95
C SER A 645 4.51 71.03 -27.50
N ASN A 646 4.99 71.93 -26.65
CA ASN A 646 5.49 73.24 -27.08
C ASN A 646 6.87 73.17 -27.74
N MET A 647 7.71 72.23 -27.29
CA MET A 647 9.09 72.09 -27.78
C MET A 647 9.18 71.30 -29.07
N TYR A 648 8.36 70.26 -29.24
CA TYR A 648 8.60 69.23 -30.26
C TYR A 648 7.44 68.99 -31.23
N LEU A 649 6.29 69.66 -31.06
CA LEU A 649 5.13 69.52 -31.96
C LEU A 649 4.71 70.86 -32.59
N TYR A 650 4.16 70.78 -33.81
CA TYR A 650 3.55 71.92 -34.49
C TYR A 650 2.36 72.47 -33.71
N GLU A 651 2.13 73.78 -33.80
CA GLU A 651 1.10 74.50 -33.05
C GLU A 651 -0.30 73.89 -33.21
N GLN A 652 -0.65 73.46 -34.42
CA GLN A 652 -1.94 72.83 -34.74
C GLN A 652 -2.21 71.51 -34.00
N ASP A 653 -1.14 70.80 -33.60
CA ASP A 653 -1.24 69.47 -32.99
C ASP A 653 -1.23 69.52 -31.45
N ARG A 654 -0.87 70.67 -30.85
CA ARG A 654 -0.63 70.78 -29.39
C ARG A 654 -1.87 70.53 -28.53
N GLU A 655 -3.01 71.10 -28.90
CA GLU A 655 -4.24 70.90 -28.11
C GLU A 655 -4.75 69.46 -28.21
N ARG A 656 -4.72 68.88 -29.41
CA ARG A 656 -5.09 67.47 -29.62
C ARG A 656 -4.19 66.55 -28.80
N PHE A 657 -2.88 66.81 -28.79
CA PHE A 657 -1.89 66.05 -28.03
C PHE A 657 -2.15 66.09 -26.53
N ARG A 658 -2.40 67.29 -25.97
CA ARG A 658 -2.71 67.43 -24.53
C ARG A 658 -3.97 66.68 -24.13
N LYS A 659 -5.00 66.71 -24.98
CA LYS A 659 -6.23 65.94 -24.74
C LYS A 659 -6.01 64.43 -24.85
N PHE A 660 -5.13 63.99 -25.75
CA PHE A 660 -4.76 62.57 -25.86
C PHE A 660 -4.10 62.06 -24.57
N TYR A 661 -3.20 62.84 -23.99
CA TYR A 661 -2.49 62.55 -22.74
C TYR A 661 -3.27 62.86 -21.45
N ASP A 662 -4.56 63.17 -21.52
CA ASP A 662 -5.39 63.26 -20.32
C ASP A 662 -5.61 61.87 -19.72
N ILE A 663 -4.74 61.51 -18.78
CA ILE A 663 -4.67 60.19 -18.14
C ILE A 663 -5.99 59.80 -17.48
N THR A 664 -6.71 60.77 -16.89
CA THR A 664 -7.98 60.53 -16.16
C THR A 664 -9.07 59.93 -17.04
N THR A 665 -8.99 60.14 -18.36
CA THR A 665 -9.98 59.67 -19.33
C THR A 665 -9.50 58.46 -20.15
N VAL A 666 -8.27 57.97 -19.95
CA VAL A 666 -7.70 56.89 -20.79
C VAL A 666 -8.52 55.60 -20.69
N LEU A 667 -8.85 55.13 -19.48
CA LEU A 667 -9.57 53.87 -19.28
C LEU A 667 -10.95 53.87 -19.96
N GLU A 668 -11.68 54.98 -19.87
CA GLU A 668 -12.98 55.12 -20.54
C GLU A 668 -12.83 55.14 -22.07
N ARG A 669 -11.81 55.82 -22.58
CA ARG A 669 -11.54 55.89 -24.02
C ARG A 669 -11.15 54.52 -24.58
N VAL A 670 -10.30 53.77 -23.88
CA VAL A 670 -9.91 52.40 -24.24
C VAL A 670 -11.13 51.48 -24.32
N LYS A 671 -12.05 51.57 -23.33
CA LYS A 671 -13.32 50.82 -23.35
C LYS A 671 -14.17 51.12 -24.59
N LYS A 672 -14.15 52.35 -25.12
CA LYS A 672 -14.93 52.75 -26.31
C LYS A 672 -14.37 52.24 -27.63
N VAL A 673 -13.04 52.12 -27.77
CA VAL A 673 -12.40 51.67 -29.04
C VAL A 673 -12.26 50.15 -29.16
N ALA A 674 -12.73 49.36 -28.18
CA ALA A 674 -12.65 47.89 -28.15
C ALA A 674 -11.24 47.35 -28.41
N ARG A 675 -10.22 48.09 -27.98
CA ARG A 675 -8.79 47.73 -28.00
C ARG A 675 -8.24 47.92 -26.59
N ASP A 676 -7.11 47.30 -26.28
CA ASP A 676 -6.46 47.42 -24.96
C ASP A 676 -5.51 48.64 -24.86
N TYR A 677 -5.47 49.51 -25.88
CA TYR A 677 -4.57 50.66 -25.94
C TYR A 677 -5.16 51.79 -26.80
N LEU A 678 -4.63 53.00 -26.65
CA LEU A 678 -4.92 54.17 -27.50
C LEU A 678 -3.73 54.46 -28.42
N VAL A 679 -3.99 54.92 -29.65
CA VAL A 679 -2.97 55.40 -30.59
C VAL A 679 -3.44 56.69 -31.25
N ASP A 680 -2.53 57.65 -31.40
CA ASP A 680 -2.75 58.87 -32.19
C ASP A 680 -1.43 59.33 -32.85
N TYR A 681 -1.53 60.26 -33.79
CA TYR A 681 -0.41 60.71 -34.64
C TYR A 681 -0.25 62.24 -34.60
N TYR A 682 0.99 62.73 -34.60
CA TYR A 682 1.30 64.17 -34.52
C TYR A 682 2.55 64.52 -35.33
N HIS A 683 2.61 65.75 -35.85
CA HIS A 683 3.72 66.23 -36.67
C HIS A 683 4.89 66.74 -35.81
N SER A 684 6.10 66.24 -36.08
CA SER A 684 7.33 66.67 -35.43
C SER A 684 7.73 68.09 -35.85
N ALA A 685 7.96 68.98 -34.89
CA ALA A 685 8.57 70.29 -35.09
C ALA A 685 10.08 70.30 -34.77
N ILE A 686 10.70 69.12 -34.67
CA ILE A 686 12.13 68.99 -34.38
C ILE A 686 12.95 69.51 -35.57
N PRO A 687 13.98 70.35 -35.35
CA PRO A 687 14.85 70.81 -36.42
C PRO A 687 15.47 69.64 -37.20
N GLY A 688 15.22 69.57 -38.50
CA GLY A 688 15.72 68.50 -39.38
C GLY A 688 14.72 67.37 -39.66
N ASP A 689 13.60 67.27 -38.91
CA ASP A 689 12.57 66.24 -39.13
C ASP A 689 11.57 66.58 -40.26
N ASN A 690 11.56 67.82 -40.78
CA ASN A 690 10.67 68.27 -41.87
C ASN A 690 9.18 67.93 -41.68
N GLY A 691 8.67 67.93 -40.44
CA GLY A 691 7.27 67.58 -40.18
C GLY A 691 6.96 66.09 -40.18
N ARG A 692 7.98 65.23 -40.06
CA ARG A 692 7.81 63.77 -39.98
C ARG A 692 6.75 63.39 -38.93
N MET A 693 5.86 62.48 -39.33
CA MET A 693 4.79 62.00 -38.47
C MET A 693 5.33 61.10 -37.36
N GLN A 694 4.86 61.34 -36.14
CA GLN A 694 5.18 60.56 -34.95
C GLN A 694 3.91 59.84 -34.45
N MET A 695 4.04 58.55 -34.14
CA MET A 695 3.00 57.72 -33.56
C MET A 695 3.19 57.65 -32.04
N TYR A 696 2.11 57.90 -31.30
CA TYR A 696 2.08 57.82 -29.84
C TYR A 696 1.05 56.77 -29.42
N MET A 697 1.45 55.85 -28.56
CA MET A 697 0.61 54.77 -28.05
C MET A 697 0.54 54.82 -26.53
N ILE A 698 -0.66 54.80 -25.95
CA ILE A 698 -0.89 54.71 -24.50
C ILE A 698 -1.46 53.33 -24.16
N LEU A 699 -0.74 52.58 -23.32
CA LEU A 699 -1.10 51.25 -22.84
C LEU A 699 -1.38 51.28 -21.32
N PRO A 700 -2.64 51.20 -20.88
CA PRO A 700 -2.96 51.05 -19.46
C PRO A 700 -2.62 49.65 -18.94
N PHE A 701 -2.09 49.58 -17.73
CA PHE A 701 -1.87 48.33 -17.01
C PHE A 701 -2.07 48.56 -15.50
N TYR A 702 -2.38 47.49 -14.78
CA TYR A 702 -2.63 47.55 -13.34
C TYR A 702 -1.42 46.99 -12.59
N TYR A 703 -0.88 47.76 -11.64
CA TYR A 703 0.31 47.37 -10.89
C TYR A 703 0.31 48.02 -9.50
N ASN A 704 0.60 47.25 -8.44
CA ASN A 704 0.58 47.70 -7.04
C ASN A 704 -0.71 48.44 -6.65
N ASP A 705 -1.86 47.85 -6.99
CA ASP A 705 -3.21 48.34 -6.70
C ASP A 705 -3.55 49.73 -7.29
N ARG A 706 -2.80 50.17 -8.31
CA ARG A 706 -3.03 51.42 -9.06
C ARG A 706 -3.00 51.19 -10.57
N TRP A 707 -3.68 52.05 -11.30
CA TRP A 707 -3.52 52.09 -12.75
C TRP A 707 -2.25 52.86 -13.13
N LYS A 708 -1.50 52.31 -14.08
CA LYS A 708 -0.35 52.95 -14.69
C LYS A 708 -0.50 52.91 -16.20
N TYR A 709 0.21 53.80 -16.89
CA TYR A 709 0.06 53.97 -18.33
C TYR A 709 1.44 54.10 -18.97
N ILE A 710 1.79 53.15 -19.84
CA ILE A 710 3.01 53.24 -20.64
C ILE A 710 2.69 54.03 -21.92
N SER A 711 3.49 55.05 -22.18
CA SER A 711 3.47 55.82 -23.41
C SER A 711 4.64 55.41 -24.29
N CYS A 712 4.39 54.78 -25.43
CA CYS A 712 5.41 54.39 -26.40
C CYS A 712 5.36 55.31 -27.63
N CYS A 713 6.49 55.95 -27.95
CA CYS A 713 6.59 56.96 -29.01
C CYS A 713 7.60 56.53 -30.08
N ARG A 714 7.18 56.51 -31.35
CA ARG A 714 8.05 56.17 -32.48
C ARG A 714 7.72 57.00 -33.71
N TYR A 715 8.62 57.07 -34.68
CA TYR A 715 8.29 57.63 -35.98
C TYR A 715 7.32 56.70 -36.72
N ALA A 716 6.38 57.28 -37.47
CA ALA A 716 5.49 56.51 -38.32
C ALA A 716 6.18 56.30 -39.68
N ASP A 717 6.46 55.06 -40.05
CA ASP A 717 7.29 54.77 -41.22
C ASP A 717 6.53 54.71 -42.56
N ASP A 718 5.21 54.91 -42.58
CA ASP A 718 4.42 55.15 -43.81
C ASP A 718 3.00 55.59 -43.42
N VAL A 719 2.79 56.90 -43.25
CA VAL A 719 1.43 57.48 -43.31
C VAL A 719 1.35 58.21 -44.64
N SER A 720 0.81 57.55 -45.67
CA SER A 720 0.42 58.25 -46.90
C SER A 720 -0.65 59.27 -46.53
N ASP A 721 -0.47 60.50 -47.00
CA ASP A 721 -1.17 61.75 -46.64
C ASP A 721 -2.68 61.79 -46.98
N ASP A 722 -3.34 60.63 -47.14
CA ASP A 722 -4.71 60.51 -47.64
C ASP A 722 -5.80 60.43 -46.55
N ARG A 723 -5.47 60.63 -45.26
CA ARG A 723 -6.47 60.61 -44.16
C ARG A 723 -6.66 61.92 -43.41
N ILE A 724 -6.11 63.04 -43.89
CA ILE A 724 -6.21 64.34 -43.18
C ILE A 724 -7.25 65.29 -43.79
N TYR A 725 -7.87 64.95 -44.93
CA TYR A 725 -9.03 65.69 -45.46
C TYR A 725 -10.21 64.75 -45.72
N ASN A 726 -11.00 64.46 -44.68
CA ASN A 726 -12.46 64.28 -44.73
C ASN A 726 -13.07 64.21 -43.33
#